data_AF-A0A268HHL9-F1
#
_entry.id   AF-A0A268HHL9-F1
#
_cell.length_a   1.000
_cell.length_b   1.000
_cell.length_c   1.000
_cell.angle_alpha   90.00
_cell.angle_beta   90.00
_cell.angle_gamma   90.00
#
_symmetry.space_group_name_H-M   'P 1'
#
loop_
_entity.id
_entity.type
_entity.pdbx_description
1 polymer ?
#
loop_
_entity_poly.entity_id
_entity_poly.type
_entity_poly.pdbx_seq_one_letter_code
_entity_poly.pdbx_strand_id
1 'polypeptide(L)'
;MRGDDRLSVYSEVSNGSLVFKDGLLDFNGSAQLVTRKRSSNKKYYVYDAAGQIISEENDASQDVTIKEIVYHKGKQVIFYLDKRMRLSFIVTRKHKKLTEEQIIEKAELAPSQRVLSIPLFNMILFIGVLRFRYTNIQEYEIALGYDKKYRYPIKYLFSKGLREKNTFNTSKLKLLCHTFFCIIPTKDLERIYIETSSINLPMFLRIHNDTANYYYPFKKNGFDKYSRKHYLYNTFNYRISKSLSIFIRKSVTGQLVLVYSNKLHKSIVVKEAFAYVIVKLFARKNNRIILFEKFCEGASESAYEIFKYARQENDNMARFIIDAQSDLYPGLIEQFGSRYIIKKNTLRSFYNIFKANALISSDLATHIQRRLYDNDRLIKKKILDNKNKIFLQHGVALATNVFERGYFNKRVPIAPDYIVTSSRRESRNFLKYANYKQEDIIPTGLPNLDLYVASKESVRKEEITFMLTWRPWDLTGGKTEGSYVGRYIQFIRMINNDPFYEGKKINVVLHPKAKVILRDQFPDIYEEIKSKLYAGDIKDILLKSKVLISDYSSVTFYAFAGGSNVIFYWEDKAKAEKEYGARNILQKENAFGDIIYDFNQLNAFIKSNYEQEQKAAYQSKFSLMVERTDGNNTEETYNYIRNILDKERGLADAEYRNKRFLRNERVLQLSGQENIQSK
;
A
#
# COMPACT_ATOMS: atom_id res chain seq x y z
N MET A 1 26.32 -27.65 12.73
CA MET A 1 27.77 -27.84 12.56
C MET A 1 28.00 -29.14 11.82
N ARG A 2 28.40 -29.07 10.55
CA ARG A 2 29.15 -30.09 9.80
C ARG A 2 29.87 -29.29 8.72
N GLY A 3 31.11 -28.91 9.03
CA GLY A 3 32.02 -28.30 8.08
C GLY A 3 32.57 -29.40 7.21
N ASP A 4 32.26 -29.35 5.92
CA ASP A 4 33.19 -29.84 4.92
C ASP A 4 34.27 -28.76 4.83
N ASP A 5 35.38 -28.96 5.55
CA ASP A 5 36.62 -28.20 5.35
C ASP A 5 37.28 -28.65 4.03
N ARG A 6 36.58 -28.47 2.91
CA ARG A 6 37.29 -28.26 1.65
C ARG A 6 37.90 -26.88 1.74
N LEU A 7 39.23 -26.81 1.74
CA LEU A 7 39.97 -25.57 1.57
C LEU A 7 39.35 -24.79 0.40
N SER A 8 38.67 -23.70 0.72
CA SER A 8 38.04 -22.86 -0.29
C SER A 8 39.15 -22.22 -1.13
N VAL A 9 38.98 -22.25 -2.46
CA VAL A 9 39.99 -21.78 -3.40
C VAL A 9 39.99 -20.26 -3.44
N TYR A 10 38.80 -19.64 -3.44
CA TYR A 10 38.65 -18.19 -3.63
C TYR A 10 38.31 -17.42 -2.36
N SER A 11 38.02 -18.10 -1.24
CA SER A 11 37.54 -17.45 -0.04
C SER A 11 38.06 -18.05 1.26
N GLU A 12 37.96 -17.26 2.33
CA GLU A 12 38.26 -17.69 3.69
C GLU A 12 37.38 -16.94 4.70
N VAL A 13 37.37 -17.39 5.94
CA VAL A 13 36.67 -16.71 7.04
C VAL A 13 37.68 -15.92 7.85
N SER A 14 37.63 -14.59 7.76
CA SER A 14 38.44 -13.67 8.56
C SER A 14 37.53 -12.81 9.44
N ASN A 15 37.81 -12.79 10.75
CA ASN A 15 37.02 -12.06 11.75
C ASN A 15 35.50 -12.34 11.66
N GLY A 16 35.13 -13.61 11.47
CA GLY A 16 33.74 -14.07 11.37
C GLY A 16 33.01 -13.62 10.09
N SER A 17 33.72 -13.04 9.13
CA SER A 17 33.20 -12.58 7.84
C SER A 17 33.82 -13.39 6.71
N LEU A 18 33.03 -13.70 5.68
CA LEU A 18 33.56 -14.36 4.49
C LEU A 18 34.26 -13.32 3.61
N VAL A 19 35.54 -13.54 3.35
CA VAL A 19 36.40 -12.65 2.57
C VAL A 19 37.06 -13.43 1.43
N PHE A 20 37.54 -12.71 0.43
CA PHE A 20 38.40 -13.23 -0.61
C PHE A 20 39.76 -13.68 -0.04
N LYS A 21 40.30 -14.76 -0.59
CA LYS A 21 41.64 -15.28 -0.28
C LYS A 21 42.70 -14.61 -1.18
N ASP A 22 43.98 -14.72 -0.83
CA ASP A 22 45.14 -14.43 -1.70
C ASP A 22 45.14 -13.03 -2.35
N GLY A 23 44.64 -12.02 -1.61
CA GLY A 23 44.62 -10.64 -2.08
C GLY A 23 43.58 -10.34 -3.17
N LEU A 24 42.63 -11.25 -3.43
CA LEU A 24 41.55 -11.03 -4.39
C LEU A 24 40.55 -9.97 -3.90
N LEU A 25 39.96 -9.24 -4.85
CA LEU A 25 39.10 -8.09 -4.57
C LEU A 25 37.88 -8.05 -5.50
N ASP A 26 36.85 -7.28 -5.11
CA ASP A 26 35.81 -6.84 -6.03
C ASP A 26 36.19 -5.53 -6.74
N PHE A 27 35.35 -5.07 -7.68
CA PHE A 27 35.56 -3.81 -8.40
C PHE A 27 35.75 -2.57 -7.51
N ASN A 28 35.27 -2.57 -6.27
CA ASN A 28 35.44 -1.44 -5.34
C ASN A 28 36.67 -1.63 -4.43
N GLY A 29 37.52 -2.62 -4.69
CA GLY A 29 38.66 -2.95 -3.83
C GLY A 29 38.24 -3.63 -2.51
N SER A 30 37.04 -4.20 -2.43
CA SER A 30 36.55 -4.82 -1.19
C SER A 30 36.87 -6.31 -1.16
N ALA A 31 37.68 -6.74 -0.19
CA ALA A 31 37.93 -8.15 0.11
C ALA A 31 36.68 -8.88 0.67
N GLN A 32 35.71 -8.16 1.27
CA GLN A 32 34.53 -8.82 1.84
C GLN A 32 33.58 -9.37 0.76
N LEU A 33 33.25 -10.66 0.86
CA LEU A 33 32.35 -11.33 -0.07
C LEU A 33 30.86 -11.06 0.23
N VAL A 34 30.53 -10.91 1.51
CA VAL A 34 29.16 -10.69 1.97
C VAL A 34 29.06 -9.40 2.77
N THR A 35 28.41 -8.38 2.20
CA THR A 35 28.20 -7.09 2.87
C THR A 35 26.73 -6.67 2.87
N ARG A 36 26.36 -5.71 3.73
CA ARG A 36 25.00 -5.11 3.73
C ARG A 36 24.69 -4.34 2.45
N LYS A 37 25.72 -3.80 1.76
CA LYS A 37 25.57 -2.99 0.53
C LYS A 37 25.55 -3.85 -0.74
N ARG A 38 26.05 -5.09 -0.69
CA ARG A 38 26.07 -6.00 -1.84
C ARG A 38 24.67 -6.54 -2.13
N SER A 39 24.24 -6.36 -3.38
CA SER A 39 22.92 -6.82 -3.84
C SER A 39 22.97 -8.33 -4.10
N SER A 40 21.95 -9.06 -3.64
CA SER A 40 21.83 -10.48 -3.95
C SER A 40 21.40 -10.72 -5.39
N ASN A 41 21.71 -11.91 -5.93
CA ASN A 41 21.35 -12.34 -7.29
C ASN A 41 21.86 -11.39 -8.39
N LYS A 42 23.07 -10.85 -8.19
CA LYS A 42 23.75 -9.98 -9.14
C LYS A 42 25.16 -10.48 -9.35
N LYS A 43 25.63 -10.45 -10.60
CA LYS A 43 27.01 -10.72 -10.97
C LYS A 43 27.97 -9.66 -10.43
N TYR A 44 29.10 -10.13 -9.94
CA TYR A 44 30.29 -9.36 -9.60
C TYR A 44 31.51 -10.03 -10.23
N TYR A 45 32.51 -9.25 -10.66
CA TYR A 45 33.78 -9.79 -11.14
C TYR A 45 34.76 -9.95 -9.98
N VAL A 46 35.68 -10.90 -10.10
CA VAL A 46 36.82 -11.08 -9.20
C VAL A 46 38.05 -10.44 -9.83
N TYR A 47 38.77 -9.67 -9.04
CA TYR A 47 39.97 -8.95 -9.43
C TYR A 47 41.16 -9.47 -8.62
N ASP A 48 42.33 -9.49 -9.26
CA ASP A 48 43.60 -9.69 -8.56
C ASP A 48 44.02 -8.43 -7.76
N ALA A 49 45.14 -8.53 -7.05
CA ALA A 49 45.71 -7.42 -6.28
C ALA A 49 46.15 -6.22 -7.16
N ALA A 50 46.39 -6.45 -8.46
CA ALA A 50 46.73 -5.41 -9.43
C ALA A 50 45.48 -4.73 -10.05
N GLY A 51 44.27 -5.17 -9.67
CA GLY A 51 43.01 -4.64 -10.18
C GLY A 51 42.65 -5.14 -11.58
N GLN A 52 43.24 -6.23 -12.04
CA GLN A 52 42.87 -6.90 -13.30
C GLN A 52 41.83 -7.99 -13.03
N ILE A 53 40.89 -8.17 -13.98
CA ILE A 53 39.88 -9.23 -13.87
C ILE A 53 40.57 -10.57 -14.09
N ILE A 54 40.36 -11.52 -13.19
CA ILE A 54 40.86 -12.88 -13.37
C ILE A 54 40.13 -13.55 -14.53
N SER A 55 40.89 -14.15 -15.44
CA SER A 55 40.38 -14.93 -16.56
C SER A 55 41.18 -16.20 -16.77
N GLU A 56 40.50 -17.26 -17.21
CA GLU A 56 41.12 -18.52 -17.64
C GLU A 56 41.22 -18.59 -19.17
N GLU A 57 42.05 -19.52 -19.68
CA GLU A 57 42.18 -19.76 -21.12
C GLU A 57 40.86 -20.20 -21.75
N ASN A 58 40.69 -19.88 -23.03
CA ASN A 58 39.43 -20.04 -23.72
C ASN A 58 39.15 -21.53 -24.00
N ASP A 59 38.30 -22.13 -23.17
CA ASP A 59 37.66 -23.39 -23.53
C ASP A 59 36.69 -23.12 -24.68
N ALA A 60 36.65 -23.99 -25.69
CA ALA A 60 35.75 -23.84 -26.84
C ALA A 60 34.27 -23.87 -26.41
N SER A 61 34.00 -24.36 -25.21
CA SER A 61 32.71 -24.29 -24.50
C SER A 61 32.34 -22.85 -24.11
N GLN A 62 31.30 -22.28 -24.75
CA GLN A 62 30.73 -20.97 -24.40
C GLN A 62 29.77 -21.02 -23.20
N ASP A 63 29.95 -21.98 -22.30
CA ASP A 63 29.06 -22.25 -21.18
C ASP A 63 29.61 -21.77 -19.85
N VAL A 64 28.68 -21.45 -18.95
CA VAL A 64 29.00 -21.01 -17.60
C VAL A 64 29.49 -22.21 -16.81
N THR A 65 30.69 -22.10 -16.24
CA THR A 65 31.28 -23.19 -15.43
C THR A 65 31.35 -22.78 -13.97
N ILE A 66 30.63 -23.47 -13.09
CA ILE A 66 30.73 -23.27 -11.65
C ILE A 66 32.08 -23.80 -11.17
N LYS A 67 32.85 -22.96 -10.48
CA LYS A 67 34.15 -23.32 -9.92
C LYS A 67 34.05 -23.69 -8.45
N GLU A 68 33.24 -22.96 -7.69
CA GLU A 68 33.12 -23.18 -6.25
C GLU A 68 31.78 -22.63 -5.71
N ILE A 69 31.21 -23.31 -4.71
CA ILE A 69 30.06 -22.81 -3.96
C ILE A 69 30.39 -22.82 -2.47
N VAL A 70 30.29 -21.66 -1.84
CA VAL A 70 30.63 -21.47 -0.43
C VAL A 70 29.41 -21.01 0.35
N TYR A 71 29.13 -21.66 1.47
CA TYR A 71 27.99 -21.35 2.33
C TYR A 71 28.45 -20.59 3.59
N HIS A 72 27.87 -19.40 3.83
CA HIS A 72 28.16 -18.61 5.03
C HIS A 72 26.93 -17.89 5.55
N LYS A 73 26.62 -18.07 6.85
CA LYS A 73 25.53 -17.37 7.57
C LYS A 73 24.20 -17.34 6.78
N GLY A 74 23.78 -18.49 6.25
CA GLY A 74 22.52 -18.64 5.51
C GLY A 74 22.52 -18.04 4.09
N LYS A 75 23.69 -17.70 3.56
CA LYS A 75 23.89 -17.29 2.16
C LYS A 75 24.82 -18.30 1.47
N GLN A 76 24.70 -18.37 0.14
CA GLN A 76 25.64 -19.05 -0.73
C GLN A 76 26.33 -18.03 -1.63
N VAL A 77 27.64 -18.19 -1.80
CA VAL A 77 28.48 -17.46 -2.74
C VAL A 77 28.88 -18.46 -3.82
N ILE A 78 28.50 -18.19 -5.05
CA ILE A 78 28.78 -19.08 -6.19
C ILE A 78 29.84 -18.40 -7.04
N PHE A 79 31.03 -18.98 -7.11
CA PHE A 79 32.11 -18.60 -8.01
C PHE A 79 32.01 -19.38 -9.30
N TYR A 80 32.13 -18.68 -10.43
CA TYR A 80 31.97 -19.28 -11.75
C TYR A 80 32.75 -18.50 -12.80
N LEU A 81 33.08 -19.16 -13.91
CA LEU A 81 33.56 -18.50 -15.11
C LEU A 81 32.38 -18.06 -15.97
N ASP A 82 32.37 -16.79 -16.35
CA ASP A 82 31.40 -16.31 -17.33
C ASP A 82 31.75 -16.76 -18.76
N LYS A 83 30.88 -16.49 -19.73
CA LYS A 83 31.09 -16.89 -21.14
C LYS A 83 32.30 -16.26 -21.85
N ARG A 84 33.07 -15.41 -21.17
CA ARG A 84 34.36 -14.87 -21.65
C ARG A 84 35.51 -15.38 -20.79
N MET A 85 35.29 -16.48 -20.09
CA MET A 85 36.23 -17.11 -19.15
C MET A 85 36.69 -16.18 -18.03
N ARG A 86 35.86 -15.21 -17.62
CA ARG A 86 36.21 -14.30 -16.52
C ARG A 86 35.60 -14.78 -15.21
N LEU A 87 36.43 -14.88 -14.19
CA LEU A 87 36.03 -15.27 -12.86
C LEU A 87 35.07 -14.23 -12.27
N SER A 88 33.91 -14.73 -11.90
CA SER A 88 32.80 -13.95 -11.39
C SER A 88 32.19 -14.65 -10.18
N PHE A 89 31.42 -13.91 -9.40
CA PHE A 89 30.66 -14.49 -8.30
C PHE A 89 29.29 -13.86 -8.12
N ILE A 90 28.37 -14.63 -7.54
CA ILE A 90 27.04 -14.18 -7.12
C ILE A 90 26.83 -14.51 -5.66
N VAL A 91 26.29 -13.56 -4.91
CA VAL A 91 25.81 -13.78 -3.55
C VAL A 91 24.31 -13.99 -3.57
N THR A 92 23.83 -15.10 -3.05
CA THR A 92 22.39 -15.40 -2.98
C THR A 92 22.03 -16.21 -1.73
N ARG A 93 20.74 -16.50 -1.55
CA ARG A 93 20.27 -17.53 -0.62
C ARG A 93 19.89 -18.75 -1.47
N LYS A 94 20.02 -19.95 -0.92
CA LYS A 94 19.57 -21.18 -1.60
C LYS A 94 18.12 -21.02 -2.05
N HIS A 95 17.88 -21.14 -3.35
CA HIS A 95 16.55 -20.93 -3.93
C HIS A 95 15.73 -22.22 -3.82
N LYS A 96 14.43 -22.13 -3.52
CA LYS A 96 13.58 -23.32 -3.34
C LYS A 96 13.28 -24.07 -4.65
N LYS A 97 13.50 -23.43 -5.81
CA LYS A 97 13.07 -23.93 -7.13
C LYS A 97 14.09 -23.82 -8.26
N LEU A 98 15.12 -22.97 -8.11
CA LEU A 98 16.05 -22.68 -9.20
C LEU A 98 17.37 -23.35 -8.83
N THR A 99 18.01 -23.99 -9.80
CA THR A 99 19.38 -24.49 -9.64
C THR A 99 20.37 -23.32 -9.60
N GLU A 100 21.58 -23.60 -9.15
CA GLU A 100 22.67 -22.64 -9.12
C GLU A 100 22.98 -22.08 -10.52
N GLU A 101 22.95 -22.92 -11.56
CA GLU A 101 23.14 -22.52 -12.96
C GLU A 101 22.04 -21.56 -13.42
N GLN A 102 20.77 -21.86 -13.11
CA GLN A 102 19.65 -20.98 -13.44
C GLN A 102 19.72 -19.63 -12.69
N ILE A 103 20.27 -19.61 -11.48
CA ILE A 103 20.52 -18.37 -10.74
C ILE A 103 21.61 -17.54 -11.42
N ILE A 104 22.70 -18.19 -11.84
CA ILE A 104 23.79 -17.53 -12.57
C ILE A 104 23.27 -16.97 -13.89
N GLU A 105 22.58 -17.80 -14.66
CA GLU A 105 22.00 -17.42 -15.94
C GLU A 105 21.07 -16.20 -15.79
N LYS A 106 20.18 -16.21 -14.79
CA LYS A 106 19.34 -15.04 -14.49
C LYS A 106 20.15 -13.78 -14.14
N ALA A 107 21.28 -13.91 -13.46
CA ALA A 107 22.12 -12.75 -13.16
C ALA A 107 22.84 -12.22 -14.41
N GLU A 108 23.27 -13.10 -15.32
CA GLU A 108 23.92 -12.77 -16.59
C GLU A 108 22.97 -12.15 -17.61
N LEU A 109 21.72 -12.62 -17.65
CA LEU A 109 20.68 -12.16 -18.57
C LEU A 109 20.02 -10.83 -18.14
N ALA A 110 20.46 -10.23 -17.03
CA ALA A 110 19.93 -8.96 -16.55
C ALA A 110 20.11 -7.84 -17.62
N PRO A 111 19.01 -7.28 -18.17
CA PRO A 111 19.11 -6.37 -19.31
C PRO A 111 19.56 -4.97 -18.92
N SER A 112 20.37 -4.37 -19.80
CA SER A 112 20.51 -2.91 -19.85
C SER A 112 19.37 -2.34 -20.70
N GLN A 113 18.53 -1.48 -20.13
CA GLN A 113 17.37 -0.93 -20.84
C GLN A 113 17.23 0.58 -20.68
N ARG A 114 16.77 1.26 -21.72
CA ARG A 114 16.30 2.65 -21.74
C ARG A 114 15.05 2.69 -22.59
N VAL A 115 13.91 3.10 -22.02
CA VAL A 115 12.60 2.96 -22.64
C VAL A 115 11.86 4.29 -22.69
N LEU A 116 11.25 4.58 -23.83
CA LEU A 116 10.27 5.62 -24.05
C LEU A 116 8.93 4.97 -24.38
N SER A 117 7.84 5.57 -23.90
CA SER A 117 6.47 5.18 -24.23
C SER A 117 5.80 6.32 -25.00
N ILE A 118 5.28 6.02 -26.18
CA ILE A 118 4.63 6.98 -27.07
C ILE A 118 3.19 6.51 -27.30
N PRO A 119 2.17 7.26 -26.84
CA PRO A 119 0.80 6.97 -27.21
C PRO A 119 0.57 7.32 -28.68
N LEU A 120 -0.02 6.40 -29.43
CA LEU A 120 -0.48 6.56 -30.81
C LEU A 120 -1.99 6.27 -30.86
N PHE A 121 -2.69 6.69 -31.93
CA PHE A 121 -4.16 6.76 -31.96
C PHE A 121 -4.92 5.53 -31.42
N ASN A 122 -4.45 4.30 -31.65
CA ASN A 122 -5.07 3.05 -31.18
C ASN A 122 -4.08 2.09 -30.48
N MET A 123 -2.90 2.57 -30.07
CA MET A 123 -1.85 1.73 -29.49
C MET A 123 -0.88 2.54 -28.63
N ILE A 124 -0.14 1.86 -27.77
CA ILE A 124 1.01 2.43 -27.07
C ILE A 124 2.27 1.78 -27.62
N LEU A 125 3.15 2.59 -28.20
CA LEU A 125 4.46 2.17 -28.67
C LEU A 125 5.48 2.31 -27.53
N PHE A 126 6.10 1.22 -27.14
CA PHE A 126 7.30 1.21 -26.33
C PHE A 126 8.50 1.09 -27.27
N ILE A 127 9.43 2.04 -27.21
CA ILE A 127 10.64 2.06 -28.04
C ILE A 127 11.83 2.47 -27.19
N GLY A 128 13.01 1.94 -27.52
CA GLY A 128 14.24 2.36 -26.87
C GLY A 128 15.36 1.37 -27.09
N VAL A 129 16.31 1.34 -26.17
CA VAL A 129 17.46 0.42 -26.23
C VAL A 129 17.26 -0.67 -25.21
N LEU A 130 17.31 -1.93 -25.65
CA LEU A 130 17.28 -3.12 -24.79
C LEU A 130 18.44 -4.02 -25.18
N ARG A 131 19.46 -4.10 -24.32
CA ARG A 131 20.69 -4.83 -24.60
C ARG A 131 20.92 -5.92 -23.58
N PHE A 132 21.18 -7.11 -24.10
CA PHE A 132 21.66 -8.27 -23.36
C PHE A 132 23.15 -8.44 -23.58
N ARG A 133 23.87 -8.91 -22.56
CA ARG A 133 25.30 -9.19 -22.69
C ARG A 133 25.59 -10.60 -23.22
N TYR A 134 24.59 -11.47 -23.23
CA TYR A 134 24.71 -12.87 -23.63
C TYR A 134 23.41 -13.31 -24.31
N THR A 135 23.51 -14.19 -25.32
CA THR A 135 22.50 -14.30 -26.39
C THR A 135 21.81 -15.65 -26.51
N ASN A 136 21.82 -16.50 -25.47
CA ASN A 136 20.95 -17.67 -25.45
C ASN A 136 19.51 -17.29 -25.10
N ILE A 137 18.88 -16.47 -25.94
CA ILE A 137 17.52 -15.99 -25.75
C ILE A 137 16.74 -16.25 -27.03
N GLN A 138 15.63 -16.95 -26.87
CA GLN A 138 14.72 -17.31 -27.95
C GLN A 138 13.63 -16.26 -28.11
N GLU A 139 13.00 -15.85 -26.99
CA GLU A 139 11.88 -14.90 -27.02
C GLU A 139 12.06 -13.77 -26.00
N TYR A 140 11.56 -12.59 -26.39
CA TYR A 140 11.52 -11.39 -25.57
C TYR A 140 10.11 -10.84 -25.60
N GLU A 141 9.50 -10.64 -24.44
CA GLU A 141 8.14 -10.10 -24.35
C GLU A 141 8.00 -9.10 -23.22
N ILE A 142 7.12 -8.12 -23.42
CA ILE A 142 6.58 -7.34 -22.31
C ILE A 142 5.38 -8.11 -21.75
N ALA A 143 5.48 -8.55 -20.51
CA ALA A 143 4.37 -9.14 -19.76
C ALA A 143 3.70 -8.09 -18.86
N LEU A 144 2.38 -8.08 -18.82
CA LEU A 144 1.57 -7.16 -18.01
C LEU A 144 0.87 -7.92 -16.88
N GLY A 145 0.69 -7.24 -15.74
CA GLY A 145 -0.06 -7.76 -14.59
C GLY A 145 0.82 -8.55 -13.62
N TYR A 146 0.31 -8.77 -12.41
CA TYR A 146 1.03 -9.53 -11.38
C TYR A 146 1.16 -11.02 -11.74
N ASP A 147 0.13 -11.56 -12.41
CA ASP A 147 0.06 -12.91 -12.97
C ASP A 147 0.92 -13.09 -14.23
N LYS A 148 1.29 -11.99 -14.91
CA LYS A 148 2.14 -11.96 -16.11
C LYS A 148 1.49 -12.74 -17.27
N LYS A 149 0.16 -12.77 -17.29
CA LYS A 149 -0.64 -13.53 -18.26
C LYS A 149 -0.60 -12.91 -19.66
N TYR A 150 -0.72 -11.59 -19.74
CA TYR A 150 -0.79 -10.86 -21.00
C TYR A 150 0.61 -10.51 -21.49
N ARG A 151 0.98 -10.97 -22.68
CA ARG A 151 2.36 -10.89 -23.19
C ARG A 151 2.37 -10.31 -24.60
N TYR A 152 3.33 -9.43 -24.85
CA TYR A 152 3.49 -8.72 -26.11
C TYR A 152 4.91 -8.89 -26.63
N PRO A 153 5.10 -9.39 -27.86
CA PRO A 153 6.43 -9.63 -28.40
C PRO A 153 7.22 -8.34 -28.58
N ILE A 154 8.50 -8.40 -28.26
CA ILE A 154 9.47 -7.34 -28.53
C ILE A 154 10.16 -7.65 -29.87
N LYS A 155 10.25 -6.63 -30.73
CA LYS A 155 10.98 -6.70 -31.99
C LYS A 155 12.19 -5.77 -31.94
N TYR A 156 13.25 -6.12 -32.65
CA TYR A 156 14.43 -5.27 -32.83
C TYR A 156 14.46 -4.65 -34.22
N LEU A 157 14.94 -3.41 -34.32
CA LEU A 157 15.14 -2.77 -35.62
C LEU A 157 16.31 -3.38 -36.41
N PHE A 158 17.27 -3.99 -35.72
CA PHE A 158 18.46 -4.58 -36.33
C PHE A 158 18.53 -6.10 -36.09
N SER A 159 19.18 -6.80 -37.01
CA SER A 159 19.30 -8.26 -37.01
C SER A 159 20.04 -8.80 -35.78
N LYS A 160 19.81 -10.08 -35.46
CA LYS A 160 20.45 -10.78 -34.34
C LYS A 160 21.98 -10.72 -34.42
N GLY A 161 22.56 -11.01 -35.60
CA GLY A 161 24.01 -10.98 -35.79
C GLY A 161 24.66 -9.60 -35.56
N LEU A 162 24.00 -8.50 -35.98
CA LEU A 162 24.54 -7.16 -35.72
C LEU A 162 24.50 -6.82 -34.23
N ARG A 163 23.44 -7.22 -33.54
CA ARG A 163 23.32 -7.05 -32.08
C ARG A 163 24.40 -7.86 -31.36
N GLU A 164 24.58 -9.12 -31.75
CA GLU A 164 25.57 -10.03 -31.16
C GLU A 164 27.00 -9.49 -31.25
N LYS A 165 27.40 -8.99 -32.43
CA LYS A 165 28.71 -8.33 -32.62
C LYS A 165 28.91 -7.10 -31.74
N ASN A 166 27.83 -6.41 -31.37
CA ASN A 166 27.86 -5.17 -30.61
C ASN A 166 27.37 -5.34 -29.15
N THR A 167 27.32 -6.57 -28.66
CA THR A 167 26.81 -6.92 -27.32
C THR A 167 27.57 -6.23 -26.19
N PHE A 168 28.90 -6.18 -26.29
CA PHE A 168 29.76 -5.57 -25.27
C PHE A 168 30.09 -4.11 -25.55
N ASN A 169 29.73 -3.58 -26.71
CA ASN A 169 30.04 -2.21 -27.09
C ASN A 169 29.15 -1.22 -26.33
N THR A 170 29.76 -0.22 -25.69
CA THR A 170 29.08 0.82 -24.89
C THR A 170 28.98 2.17 -25.60
N SER A 171 29.52 2.31 -26.81
CA SER A 171 29.38 3.52 -27.63
C SER A 171 27.91 3.83 -27.88
N LYS A 172 27.52 5.10 -27.70
CA LYS A 172 26.14 5.56 -27.89
C LYS A 172 25.58 5.19 -29.27
N LEU A 173 26.41 5.28 -30.32
CA LEU A 173 26.00 4.97 -31.69
C LEU A 173 25.79 3.46 -31.87
N LYS A 174 26.72 2.63 -31.40
CA LYS A 174 26.62 1.17 -31.51
C LYS A 174 25.51 0.58 -30.64
N LEU A 175 25.14 1.27 -29.56
CA LEU A 175 23.98 0.91 -28.74
C LEU A 175 22.66 0.99 -29.53
N LEU A 176 22.57 1.78 -30.60
CA LEU A 176 21.38 1.85 -31.44
C LEU A 176 21.09 0.52 -32.16
N CYS A 177 22.10 -0.33 -32.38
CA CYS A 177 21.86 -1.68 -32.91
C CYS A 177 20.91 -2.49 -32.00
N HIS A 178 20.85 -2.15 -30.71
CA HIS A 178 19.95 -2.77 -29.72
C HIS A 178 18.62 -2.03 -29.58
N THR A 179 18.21 -1.25 -30.59
CA THR A 179 16.94 -0.56 -30.58
C THR A 179 15.81 -1.56 -30.75
N PHE A 180 14.89 -1.56 -29.79
CA PHE A 180 13.72 -2.41 -29.78
C PHE A 180 12.45 -1.57 -29.87
N PHE A 181 11.38 -2.21 -30.32
CA PHE A 181 10.03 -1.70 -30.19
C PHE A 181 9.05 -2.80 -29.76
N CYS A 182 7.98 -2.40 -29.09
CA CYS A 182 6.87 -3.25 -28.72
C CYS A 182 5.58 -2.41 -28.79
N ILE A 183 4.53 -2.98 -29.36
CA ILE A 183 3.25 -2.30 -29.57
C ILE A 183 2.21 -3.00 -28.70
N ILE A 184 1.49 -2.21 -27.89
CA ILE A 184 0.38 -2.70 -27.09
C ILE A 184 -0.91 -2.02 -27.58
N PRO A 185 -1.83 -2.76 -28.25
CA PRO A 185 -3.10 -2.21 -28.70
C PRO A 185 -3.97 -1.74 -27.53
N THR A 186 -4.71 -0.65 -27.72
CA THR A 186 -5.55 -0.09 -26.66
C THR A 186 -6.78 -0.92 -26.38
N LYS A 187 -7.30 -1.63 -27.40
CA LYS A 187 -8.38 -2.60 -27.27
C LYS A 187 -8.01 -3.74 -26.32
N ASP A 188 -6.75 -4.19 -26.34
CA ASP A 188 -6.30 -5.20 -25.40
C ASP A 188 -6.25 -4.66 -23.97
N LEU A 189 -5.79 -3.42 -23.78
CA LEU A 189 -5.79 -2.78 -22.48
C LEU A 189 -7.22 -2.63 -21.94
N GLU A 190 -8.19 -2.28 -22.78
CA GLU A 190 -9.59 -2.25 -22.38
C GLU A 190 -10.10 -3.65 -21.99
N ARG A 191 -9.82 -4.67 -22.81
CA ARG A 191 -10.17 -6.07 -22.53
C ARG A 191 -9.58 -6.55 -21.20
N ILE A 192 -8.30 -6.30 -20.93
CA ILE A 192 -7.64 -6.69 -19.67
C ILE A 192 -8.32 -6.04 -18.47
N TYR A 193 -8.70 -4.76 -18.58
CA TYR A 193 -9.41 -4.07 -17.50
C TYR A 193 -10.77 -4.71 -17.21
N ILE A 194 -11.54 -5.04 -18.27
CA ILE A 194 -12.84 -5.70 -18.13
C ILE A 194 -12.68 -7.10 -17.51
N GLU A 195 -11.71 -7.89 -17.97
CA GLU A 195 -11.47 -9.25 -17.49
C GLU A 195 -10.99 -9.30 -16.02
N THR A 196 -10.12 -8.37 -15.63
CA THR A 196 -9.39 -8.47 -14.34
C THR A 196 -9.83 -7.46 -13.30
N SER A 197 -10.53 -6.40 -13.70
CA SER A 197 -10.78 -5.21 -12.87
C SER A 197 -9.51 -4.59 -12.25
N SER A 198 -8.33 -4.94 -12.78
CA SER A 198 -7.04 -4.51 -12.24
C SER A 198 -6.72 -3.09 -12.66
N ILE A 199 -6.46 -2.24 -11.68
CA ILE A 199 -6.18 -0.82 -11.91
C ILE A 199 -4.71 -0.57 -12.22
N ASN A 200 -3.81 -1.32 -11.57
CA ASN A 200 -2.37 -1.20 -11.76
C ASN A 200 -1.86 -2.44 -12.49
N LEU A 201 -1.32 -2.25 -13.68
CA LEU A 201 -0.66 -3.27 -14.49
C LEU A 201 0.85 -3.05 -14.44
N PRO A 202 1.56 -3.65 -13.47
CA PRO A 202 3.01 -3.64 -13.48
C PRO A 202 3.53 -4.32 -14.74
N MET A 203 4.58 -3.75 -15.32
CA MET A 203 5.20 -4.26 -16.55
C MET A 203 6.45 -5.06 -16.22
N PHE A 204 6.60 -6.22 -16.83
CA PHE A 204 7.75 -7.10 -16.70
C PHE A 204 8.32 -7.39 -18.08
N LEU A 205 9.62 -7.59 -18.15
CA LEU A 205 10.30 -8.14 -19.30
C LEU A 205 10.43 -9.64 -19.07
N ARG A 206 9.77 -10.45 -19.91
CA ARG A 206 9.95 -11.90 -19.98
C ARG A 206 11.09 -12.18 -20.96
N ILE A 207 12.00 -13.03 -20.51
CA ILE A 207 13.07 -13.61 -21.32
C ILE A 207 12.86 -15.12 -21.26
N HIS A 208 12.74 -15.73 -22.43
CA HIS A 208 12.63 -17.18 -22.56
C HIS A 208 13.85 -17.75 -23.28
N ASN A 209 14.36 -18.84 -22.72
CA ASN A 209 15.40 -19.70 -23.26
C ASN A 209 14.98 -21.17 -23.04
N ASP A 210 15.81 -22.11 -23.47
CA ASP A 210 15.55 -23.55 -23.35
C ASP A 210 15.25 -24.02 -21.91
N THR A 211 15.82 -23.34 -20.91
CA THR A 211 15.82 -23.83 -19.52
C THR A 211 14.72 -23.22 -18.66
N ALA A 212 14.27 -21.99 -18.94
CA ALA A 212 13.39 -21.27 -18.03
C ALA A 212 12.68 -20.04 -18.64
N ASN A 213 11.81 -19.45 -17.80
CA ASN A 213 11.22 -18.14 -18.02
C ASN A 213 11.73 -17.16 -16.95
N TYR A 214 12.56 -16.22 -17.37
CA TYR A 214 13.09 -15.19 -16.48
C TYR A 214 12.29 -13.90 -16.61
N TYR A 215 11.87 -13.36 -15.46
CA TYR A 215 11.13 -12.10 -15.39
C TYR A 215 11.94 -11.03 -14.69
N TYR A 216 12.04 -9.87 -15.33
CA TYR A 216 12.67 -8.67 -14.80
C TYR A 216 11.65 -7.53 -14.76
N PRO A 217 11.74 -6.60 -13.80
CA PRO A 217 10.96 -5.37 -13.87
C PRO A 217 11.27 -4.63 -15.18
N PHE A 218 10.24 -4.28 -15.95
CA PHE A 218 10.41 -3.44 -17.13
C PHE A 218 10.54 -1.99 -16.68
N LYS A 219 11.69 -1.37 -16.91
CA LYS A 219 12.04 -0.07 -16.34
C LYS A 219 12.28 0.95 -17.44
N LYS A 220 11.91 2.21 -17.19
CA LYS A 220 12.32 3.33 -18.05
C LYS A 220 13.85 3.40 -18.22
N ASN A 221 14.58 3.08 -17.17
CA ASN A 221 16.03 2.96 -17.18
C ASN A 221 16.42 1.76 -16.30
N GLY A 222 17.15 0.79 -16.86
CA GLY A 222 17.54 -0.44 -16.17
C GLY A 222 18.37 -0.18 -14.91
N PHE A 223 19.08 0.94 -14.89
CA PHE A 223 19.92 1.37 -13.77
C PHE A 223 19.16 2.21 -12.72
N ASP A 224 17.85 2.43 -12.87
CA ASP A 224 17.06 3.12 -11.86
C ASP A 224 17.17 2.37 -10.51
N LYS A 225 17.68 3.10 -9.51
CA LYS A 225 17.73 2.71 -8.10
C LYS A 225 16.49 3.21 -7.38
N TYR A 226 16.33 2.82 -6.11
CA TYR A 226 15.29 3.37 -5.27
C TYR A 226 15.35 4.91 -5.26
N SER A 227 14.25 5.57 -5.59
CA SER A 227 14.14 7.03 -5.58
C SER A 227 12.70 7.46 -5.33
N ARG A 228 12.51 8.37 -4.36
CA ARG A 228 11.19 8.94 -4.09
C ARG A 228 10.68 9.84 -5.22
N LYS A 229 11.60 10.48 -5.95
CA LYS A 229 11.27 11.36 -7.08
C LYS A 229 10.56 10.61 -8.22
N HIS A 230 10.65 9.28 -8.27
CA HIS A 230 9.88 8.47 -9.21
C HIS A 230 8.36 8.63 -9.06
N TYR A 231 7.87 9.02 -7.88
CA TYR A 231 6.46 9.32 -7.66
C TYR A 231 5.96 10.49 -8.53
N LEU A 232 6.84 11.45 -8.86
CA LEU A 232 6.51 12.60 -9.71
C LEU A 232 6.52 12.28 -11.20
N TYR A 233 7.00 11.08 -11.58
CA TYR A 233 7.02 10.67 -12.97
C TYR A 233 5.68 10.11 -13.36
N ASN A 234 5.06 10.73 -14.37
CA ASN A 234 3.93 10.17 -15.07
C ASN A 234 3.98 10.59 -16.55
N THR A 235 3.40 9.79 -17.44
CA THR A 235 3.15 10.17 -18.85
C THR A 235 1.90 11.03 -18.96
N PHE A 236 1.53 11.50 -20.15
CA PHE A 236 0.20 12.06 -20.36
C PHE A 236 -0.90 11.00 -20.19
N ASN A 237 -2.10 11.44 -19.84
CA ASN A 237 -3.29 10.59 -19.88
C ASN A 237 -3.66 10.32 -21.33
N TYR A 238 -3.83 9.05 -21.64
CA TYR A 238 -4.22 8.59 -22.96
C TYR A 238 -5.57 7.90 -22.87
N ARG A 239 -6.49 8.25 -23.76
CA ARG A 239 -7.86 7.74 -23.74
C ARG A 239 -7.90 6.40 -24.48
N ILE A 240 -8.41 5.36 -23.81
CA ILE A 240 -8.57 4.04 -24.42
C ILE A 240 -10.03 3.72 -24.76
N SER A 241 -11.00 4.29 -24.01
CA SER A 241 -12.43 4.12 -24.32
C SER A 241 -13.28 5.34 -23.95
N LYS A 242 -14.62 5.22 -23.97
CA LYS A 242 -15.54 6.32 -23.58
C LYS A 242 -15.37 6.75 -22.13
N SER A 243 -15.21 5.79 -21.22
CA SER A 243 -15.11 6.02 -19.78
C SER A 243 -13.68 5.90 -19.24
N LEU A 244 -12.78 5.22 -19.98
CA LEU A 244 -11.48 4.79 -19.47
C LEU A 244 -10.30 5.54 -20.11
N SER A 245 -9.36 5.93 -19.27
CA SER A 245 -8.07 6.49 -19.65
C SER A 245 -6.95 5.71 -18.97
N ILE A 246 -5.76 5.80 -19.51
CA ILE A 246 -4.56 5.16 -18.98
C ILE A 246 -3.40 6.14 -18.95
N PHE A 247 -2.49 5.93 -17.99
CA PHE A 247 -1.20 6.60 -17.96
C PHE A 247 -0.15 5.66 -17.38
N ILE A 248 1.12 6.01 -17.55
CA ILE A 248 2.24 5.22 -17.04
C ILE A 248 2.89 5.99 -15.91
N ARG A 249 3.08 5.31 -14.77
CA ARG A 249 3.88 5.80 -13.63
C ARG A 249 5.12 4.93 -13.42
N LYS A 250 6.00 5.39 -12.53
CA LYS A 250 7.13 4.59 -12.03
C LYS A 250 6.86 4.11 -10.60
N SER A 251 7.25 2.88 -10.31
CA SER A 251 7.44 2.42 -8.93
C SER A 251 8.67 3.11 -8.31
N VAL A 252 8.85 2.97 -6.99
CA VAL A 252 10.04 3.50 -6.30
C VAL A 252 11.35 2.93 -6.85
N THR A 253 11.33 1.74 -7.44
CA THR A 253 12.50 1.08 -8.06
C THR A 253 12.65 1.36 -9.57
N GLY A 254 11.78 2.20 -10.14
CA GLY A 254 11.80 2.61 -11.54
C GLY A 254 11.04 1.70 -12.51
N GLN A 255 10.35 0.66 -12.01
CA GLN A 255 9.48 -0.20 -12.82
C GLN A 255 8.32 0.61 -13.39
N LEU A 256 8.02 0.41 -14.67
CA LEU A 256 6.86 1.00 -15.32
C LEU A 256 5.58 0.26 -14.90
N VAL A 257 4.54 1.04 -14.62
CA VAL A 257 3.21 0.54 -14.25
C VAL A 257 2.19 1.31 -15.08
N LEU A 258 1.40 0.59 -15.86
CA LEU A 258 0.21 1.13 -16.52
C LEU A 258 -0.90 1.28 -15.48
N VAL A 259 -1.57 2.42 -15.46
CA VAL A 259 -2.60 2.75 -14.47
C VAL A 259 -3.86 3.20 -15.16
N TYR A 260 -4.94 2.44 -14.96
CA TYR A 260 -6.27 2.80 -15.41
C TYR A 260 -6.86 3.90 -14.53
N SER A 261 -7.59 4.82 -15.16
CA SER A 261 -8.20 5.97 -14.50
C SER A 261 -9.48 6.39 -15.23
N ASN A 262 -10.41 6.94 -14.48
CA ASN A 262 -11.63 7.55 -15.03
C ASN A 262 -11.32 8.83 -15.79
N LYS A 263 -12.19 9.27 -16.69
CA LYS A 263 -12.07 10.55 -17.41
C LYS A 263 -12.00 11.74 -16.44
N LEU A 264 -11.15 12.73 -16.76
CA LEU A 264 -11.08 14.02 -16.06
C LEU A 264 -11.46 15.14 -17.04
N HIS A 265 -12.26 16.10 -16.57
CA HIS A 265 -12.61 17.25 -17.38
C HIS A 265 -11.39 18.18 -17.56
N LYS A 266 -11.11 18.61 -18.81
CA LYS A 266 -9.90 19.42 -19.13
C LYS A 266 -9.83 20.72 -18.35
N SER A 267 -10.98 21.35 -18.06
CA SER A 267 -11.02 22.61 -17.28
C SER A 267 -10.46 22.45 -15.86
N ILE A 268 -10.51 21.25 -15.27
CA ILE A 268 -9.93 20.99 -13.94
C ILE A 268 -8.41 21.12 -14.00
N VAL A 269 -7.78 20.59 -15.05
CA VAL A 269 -6.32 20.68 -15.28
C VAL A 269 -5.90 22.13 -15.48
N VAL A 270 -6.69 22.93 -16.21
CA VAL A 270 -6.42 24.36 -16.42
C VAL A 270 -6.55 25.15 -15.11
N LYS A 271 -7.62 24.92 -14.33
CA LYS A 271 -7.82 25.54 -13.02
C LYS A 271 -6.65 25.25 -12.07
N GLU A 272 -6.18 24.01 -12.06
CA GLU A 272 -5.03 23.62 -11.25
C GLU A 272 -3.75 24.35 -11.68
N ALA A 273 -3.44 24.35 -12.97
CA ALA A 273 -2.25 25.03 -13.50
C ALA A 273 -2.29 26.53 -13.18
N PHE A 274 -3.45 27.16 -13.34
CA PHE A 274 -3.64 28.57 -13.02
C PHE A 274 -3.49 28.86 -11.52
N ALA A 275 -4.10 28.05 -10.65
CA ALA A 275 -3.90 28.17 -9.20
C ALA A 275 -2.43 28.00 -8.79
N TYR A 276 -1.72 27.06 -9.42
CA TYR A 276 -0.30 26.85 -9.15
C TYR A 276 0.53 28.08 -9.51
N VAL A 277 0.29 28.69 -10.68
CA VAL A 277 0.95 29.92 -11.11
C VAL A 277 0.65 31.07 -10.15
N ILE A 278 -0.62 31.28 -9.79
CA ILE A 278 -1.03 32.32 -8.83
C ILE A 278 -0.29 32.15 -7.51
N VAL A 279 -0.26 30.94 -6.96
CA VAL A 279 0.42 30.69 -5.67
C VAL A 279 1.92 30.92 -5.79
N LYS A 280 2.55 30.47 -6.88
CA LYS A 280 3.98 30.64 -7.10
C LYS A 280 4.39 32.12 -7.23
N LEU A 281 3.55 32.96 -7.86
CA LEU A 281 3.84 34.38 -8.09
C LEU A 281 3.47 35.27 -6.90
N PHE A 282 2.34 35.00 -6.23
CA PHE A 282 1.74 35.95 -5.29
C PHE A 282 1.68 35.47 -3.84
N ALA A 283 1.80 34.15 -3.57
CA ALA A 283 1.69 33.67 -2.19
C ALA A 283 3.02 33.81 -1.45
N ARG A 284 3.04 34.68 -0.43
CA ARG A 284 4.24 34.90 0.40
C ARG A 284 4.52 33.76 1.39
N LYS A 285 3.48 33.08 1.91
CA LYS A 285 3.61 32.00 2.92
C LYS A 285 2.54 30.91 2.75
N ASN A 286 2.91 29.68 3.12
CA ASN A 286 1.97 28.58 3.32
C ASN A 286 1.20 28.78 4.62
N ASN A 287 -0.12 28.91 4.55
CA ASN A 287 -0.96 29.30 5.69
C ASN A 287 -2.35 28.64 5.69
N ARG A 288 -2.42 27.40 5.23
CA ARG A 288 -3.66 26.61 5.15
C ARG A 288 -3.48 25.22 5.72
N ILE A 289 -4.34 24.84 6.65
CA ILE A 289 -4.49 23.45 7.11
C ILE A 289 -5.63 22.87 6.28
N ILE A 290 -5.34 21.84 5.49
CA ILE A 290 -6.33 21.21 4.62
C ILE A 290 -6.79 19.92 5.26
N LEU A 291 -8.08 19.86 5.60
CA LEU A 291 -8.76 18.68 6.11
C LEU A 291 -9.66 18.12 5.02
N PHE A 292 -9.69 16.79 4.89
CA PHE A 292 -10.51 16.09 3.92
C PHE A 292 -10.59 14.61 4.27
N GLU A 293 -11.62 13.95 3.79
CA GLU A 293 -11.77 12.50 3.89
C GLU A 293 -11.47 11.84 2.55
N LYS A 294 -11.64 10.52 2.48
CA LYS A 294 -11.32 9.74 1.29
C LYS A 294 -11.97 10.35 0.04
N PHE A 295 -11.13 10.69 -0.95
CA PHE A 295 -11.50 11.36 -2.19
C PHE A 295 -12.28 12.68 -2.02
N CYS A 296 -12.25 13.28 -0.83
CA CYS A 296 -13.08 14.42 -0.46
C CYS A 296 -14.58 14.14 -0.65
N GLU A 297 -15.04 12.89 -0.53
CA GLU A 297 -16.43 12.51 -0.80
C GLU A 297 -17.30 12.44 0.47
N GLY A 298 -16.69 12.41 1.65
CA GLY A 298 -17.37 12.31 2.94
C GLY A 298 -17.02 13.43 3.91
N ALA A 299 -17.81 13.51 4.98
CA ALA A 299 -17.58 14.35 6.15
C ALA A 299 -18.18 13.69 7.40
N SER A 300 -17.73 12.47 7.73
CA SER A 300 -18.27 11.69 8.86
C SER A 300 -17.21 10.99 9.72
N GLU A 301 -15.93 11.15 9.41
CA GLU A 301 -14.78 10.55 10.08
C GLU A 301 -13.94 11.58 10.87
N SER A 302 -12.76 11.15 11.34
CA SER A 302 -11.88 11.94 12.23
C SER A 302 -11.48 13.30 11.67
N ALA A 303 -11.28 13.42 10.36
CA ALA A 303 -10.94 14.71 9.74
C ALA A 303 -12.06 15.75 9.88
N TYR A 304 -13.32 15.31 9.81
CA TYR A 304 -14.47 16.18 10.02
C TYR A 304 -14.61 16.60 11.49
N GLU A 305 -14.40 15.68 12.44
CA GLU A 305 -14.43 15.99 13.88
C GLU A 305 -13.36 17.04 14.25
N ILE A 306 -12.13 16.89 13.75
CA ILE A 306 -11.07 17.90 13.94
C ILE A 306 -11.44 19.23 13.28
N PHE A 307 -12.09 19.22 12.12
CA PHE A 307 -12.51 20.46 11.46
C PHE A 307 -13.58 21.20 12.29
N LYS A 308 -14.56 20.49 12.86
CA LYS A 308 -15.57 21.07 13.74
C LYS A 308 -14.92 21.72 14.97
N TYR A 309 -14.01 21.01 15.62
CA TYR A 309 -13.28 21.53 16.78
C TYR A 309 -12.42 22.75 16.42
N ALA A 310 -11.69 22.69 15.30
CA ALA A 310 -10.93 23.84 14.78
C ALA A 310 -11.82 25.06 14.50
N ARG A 311 -13.12 24.85 14.24
CA ARG A 311 -14.06 25.95 14.05
C ARG A 311 -14.50 26.59 15.34
N GLN A 312 -14.72 25.80 16.39
CA GLN A 312 -14.97 26.27 17.75
C GLN A 312 -13.78 27.09 18.26
N GLU A 313 -12.56 26.64 17.98
CA GLU A 313 -11.30 27.34 18.33
C GLU A 313 -10.95 28.53 17.41
N ASN A 314 -11.87 28.98 16.56
CA ASN A 314 -11.66 30.12 15.65
C ASN A 314 -10.41 29.97 14.75
N ASP A 315 -9.98 28.75 14.41
CA ASP A 315 -8.78 28.50 13.60
C ASP A 315 -8.97 28.99 12.17
N ASN A 316 -8.45 30.18 11.86
CA ASN A 316 -8.62 30.81 10.56
C ASN A 316 -7.89 30.11 9.41
N MET A 317 -7.07 29.10 9.67
CA MET A 317 -6.30 28.36 8.66
C MET A 317 -6.96 27.06 8.20
N ALA A 318 -7.76 26.44 9.05
CA ALA A 318 -8.44 25.18 8.76
C ALA A 318 -9.46 25.32 7.61
N ARG A 319 -9.33 24.48 6.57
CA ARG A 319 -10.25 24.39 5.43
C ARG A 319 -10.62 22.94 5.20
N PHE A 320 -11.91 22.66 5.08
CA PHE A 320 -12.41 21.33 4.72
C PHE A 320 -12.68 21.27 3.22
N ILE A 321 -12.11 20.30 2.52
CA ILE A 321 -12.37 20.08 1.10
C ILE A 321 -13.35 18.94 0.92
N ILE A 322 -14.43 19.19 0.19
CA ILE A 322 -15.48 18.21 -0.11
C ILE A 322 -15.97 18.37 -1.55
N ASP A 323 -16.39 17.27 -2.17
CA ASP A 323 -17.01 17.23 -3.49
C ASP A 323 -18.41 17.85 -3.43
N ALA A 324 -18.77 18.67 -4.41
CA ALA A 324 -20.10 19.27 -4.45
C ALA A 324 -21.20 18.27 -4.86
N GLN A 325 -20.82 17.06 -5.29
CA GLN A 325 -21.75 15.96 -5.51
C GLN A 325 -22.09 15.20 -4.22
N SER A 326 -21.43 15.51 -3.10
CA SER A 326 -21.79 14.94 -1.81
C SER A 326 -23.09 15.57 -1.30
N ASP A 327 -24.02 14.75 -0.84
CA ASP A 327 -25.29 15.19 -0.25
C ASP A 327 -25.07 16.07 1.00
N LEU A 328 -23.95 15.90 1.69
CA LEU A 328 -23.55 16.72 2.85
C LEU A 328 -23.10 18.15 2.47
N TYR A 329 -22.77 18.43 1.20
CA TYR A 329 -22.14 19.70 0.81
C TYR A 329 -23.01 20.94 1.10
N PRO A 330 -24.31 20.98 0.76
CA PRO A 330 -25.15 22.15 1.02
C PRO A 330 -25.24 22.50 2.50
N GLY A 331 -25.52 21.51 3.37
CA GLY A 331 -25.64 21.72 4.82
C GLY A 331 -24.32 22.17 5.46
N LEU A 332 -23.17 21.65 5.01
CA LEU A 332 -21.86 22.11 5.49
C LEU A 332 -21.58 23.57 5.10
N ILE A 333 -21.96 23.99 3.89
CA ILE A 333 -21.80 25.38 3.44
C ILE A 333 -22.69 26.31 4.25
N GLU A 334 -23.94 25.91 4.53
CA GLU A 334 -24.85 26.67 5.38
C GLU A 334 -24.29 26.82 6.80
N GLN A 335 -23.82 25.71 7.39
CA GLN A 335 -23.34 25.69 8.77
C GLN A 335 -22.01 26.43 8.97
N PHE A 336 -21.04 26.26 8.05
CA PHE A 336 -19.68 26.77 8.24
C PHE A 336 -19.26 27.84 7.22
N GLY A 337 -20.05 28.08 6.18
CA GLY A 337 -19.75 29.07 5.15
C GLY A 337 -18.69 28.62 4.12
N SER A 338 -18.82 29.16 2.90
CA SER A 338 -17.91 28.88 1.77
C SER A 338 -16.47 29.32 2.02
N ARG A 339 -16.21 30.14 3.05
CA ARG A 339 -14.85 30.50 3.50
C ARG A 339 -14.08 29.27 3.96
N TYR A 340 -14.73 28.35 4.66
CA TYR A 340 -14.10 27.23 5.34
C TYR A 340 -14.36 25.89 4.64
N ILE A 341 -15.52 25.74 4.01
CA ILE A 341 -15.87 24.59 3.18
C ILE A 341 -15.53 24.90 1.72
N ILE A 342 -14.64 24.10 1.13
CA ILE A 342 -14.06 24.34 -0.17
C ILE A 342 -14.45 23.24 -1.15
N LYS A 343 -15.16 23.61 -2.21
CA LYS A 343 -15.54 22.69 -3.30
C LYS A 343 -14.32 22.11 -4.01
N LYS A 344 -14.19 20.79 -4.01
CA LYS A 344 -13.17 20.01 -4.73
C LYS A 344 -13.12 20.39 -6.22
N ASN A 345 -11.93 20.28 -6.83
CA ASN A 345 -11.70 20.49 -8.27
C ASN A 345 -12.03 21.91 -8.79
N THR A 346 -12.00 22.91 -7.90
CA THR A 346 -12.13 24.33 -8.24
C THR A 346 -10.79 25.05 -8.15
N LEU A 347 -10.67 26.21 -8.81
CA LEU A 347 -9.51 27.10 -8.68
C LEU A 347 -9.21 27.41 -7.20
N ARG A 348 -10.27 27.65 -6.41
CA ARG A 348 -10.19 27.89 -4.96
C ARG A 348 -9.63 26.70 -4.19
N SER A 349 -10.05 25.48 -4.50
CA SER A 349 -9.48 24.27 -3.88
C SER A 349 -8.00 24.14 -4.17
N PHE A 350 -7.58 24.24 -5.43
CA PHE A 350 -6.17 24.13 -5.81
C PHE A 350 -5.32 25.23 -5.20
N TYR A 351 -5.82 26.47 -5.13
CA TYR A 351 -5.13 27.57 -4.45
C TYR A 351 -4.88 27.25 -2.97
N ASN A 352 -5.88 26.73 -2.25
CA ASN A 352 -5.72 26.35 -0.84
C ASN A 352 -4.79 25.14 -0.68
N ILE A 353 -4.90 24.13 -1.55
CA ILE A 353 -4.01 22.96 -1.57
C ILE A 353 -2.57 23.39 -1.78
N PHE A 354 -2.27 24.25 -2.75
CA PHE A 354 -0.91 24.69 -3.01
C PHE A 354 -0.33 25.57 -1.88
N LYS A 355 -1.19 26.29 -1.15
CA LYS A 355 -0.81 27.02 0.09
C LYS A 355 -0.82 26.18 1.36
N ALA A 356 -1.11 24.88 1.27
CA ALA A 356 -1.22 24.03 2.44
C ALA A 356 0.12 23.95 3.20
N ASN A 357 0.11 24.20 4.51
CA ASN A 357 1.22 23.82 5.40
C ASN A 357 1.02 22.42 6.00
N ALA A 358 -0.23 21.94 6.06
CA ALA A 358 -0.58 20.60 6.50
C ALA A 358 -1.68 19.98 5.64
N LEU A 359 -1.58 18.67 5.41
CA LEU A 359 -2.60 17.84 4.79
C LEU A 359 -3.05 16.81 5.84
N ILE A 360 -4.25 16.97 6.36
CA ILE A 360 -4.81 16.16 7.43
C ILE A 360 -5.97 15.34 6.86
N SER A 361 -5.91 14.02 7.00
CA SER A 361 -6.97 13.16 6.47
C SER A 361 -7.08 11.85 7.24
N SER A 362 -8.29 11.30 7.28
CA SER A 362 -8.57 9.94 7.75
C SER A 362 -8.03 8.86 6.79
N ASP A 363 -7.73 9.23 5.53
CA ASP A 363 -7.04 8.37 4.55
C ASP A 363 -5.66 8.98 4.18
N LEU A 364 -4.90 8.33 3.29
CA LEU A 364 -3.62 8.86 2.81
C LEU A 364 -3.78 10.23 2.16
N ALA A 365 -2.79 11.10 2.31
CA ALA A 365 -2.80 12.45 1.74
C ALA A 365 -3.03 12.48 0.21
N THR A 366 -2.76 11.37 -0.48
CA THR A 366 -3.02 11.18 -1.91
C THR A 366 -4.48 11.14 -2.29
N HIS A 367 -5.39 10.96 -1.33
CA HIS A 367 -6.82 10.97 -1.58
C HIS A 367 -7.37 12.37 -1.90
N ILE A 368 -6.57 13.43 -1.77
CA ILE A 368 -6.94 14.80 -2.21
C ILE A 368 -6.95 14.98 -3.74
N GLN A 369 -6.55 13.94 -4.47
CA GLN A 369 -6.44 13.96 -5.93
C GLN A 369 -7.76 14.33 -6.63
N ARG A 370 -7.65 14.78 -7.89
CA ARG A 370 -8.79 15.27 -8.67
C ARG A 370 -9.80 14.17 -8.99
N ARG A 371 -9.35 12.91 -8.99
CA ARG A 371 -10.10 11.69 -9.27
C ARG A 371 -9.34 10.47 -8.72
N LEU A 372 -10.00 9.32 -8.75
CA LEU A 372 -9.41 8.03 -8.43
C LEU A 372 -8.26 7.68 -9.40
N TYR A 373 -7.07 7.40 -8.84
CA TYR A 373 -5.80 7.14 -9.55
C TYR A 373 -5.39 8.25 -10.52
N ASP A 374 -4.99 9.39 -9.96
CA ASP A 374 -4.72 10.57 -10.76
C ASP A 374 -3.30 10.65 -11.33
N ASN A 375 -3.23 11.26 -12.49
CA ASN A 375 -2.01 11.55 -13.23
C ASN A 375 -1.64 13.03 -13.10
N ASP A 376 -1.69 13.50 -11.87
CA ASP A 376 -1.28 14.86 -11.58
C ASP A 376 0.23 14.90 -11.23
N ARG A 377 0.93 15.96 -11.63
CA ARG A 377 2.29 16.25 -11.20
C ARG A 377 2.35 17.35 -10.13
N LEU A 378 1.44 18.32 -10.13
CA LEU A 378 1.50 19.50 -9.27
C LEU A 378 1.05 19.23 -7.83
N ILE A 379 -0.14 18.68 -7.62
CA ILE A 379 -0.59 18.07 -6.35
C ILE A 379 0.39 16.99 -5.89
N LYS A 380 0.87 16.09 -6.76
CA LYS A 380 1.88 15.08 -6.33
C LYS A 380 3.15 15.73 -5.79
N LYS A 381 3.63 16.77 -6.47
CA LYS A 381 4.74 17.59 -5.98
C LYS A 381 4.39 18.25 -4.65
N LYS A 382 3.20 18.83 -4.52
CA LYS A 382 2.76 19.45 -3.26
C LYS A 382 2.71 18.46 -2.11
N ILE A 383 2.20 17.25 -2.33
CA ILE A 383 2.17 16.16 -1.33
C ILE A 383 3.60 15.78 -0.95
N LEU A 384 4.48 15.59 -1.94
CA LEU A 384 5.87 15.19 -1.70
C LEU A 384 6.66 16.25 -0.92
N ASP A 385 6.43 17.53 -1.21
CA ASP A 385 7.12 18.67 -0.59
C ASP A 385 6.51 19.05 0.79
N ASN A 386 5.32 18.55 1.12
CA ASN A 386 4.67 18.80 2.41
C ASN A 386 5.25 17.88 3.50
N LYS A 387 5.61 18.45 4.64
CA LYS A 387 6.21 17.76 5.81
C LYS A 387 5.20 17.43 6.92
N ASN A 388 3.95 17.83 6.76
CA ASN A 388 2.86 17.64 7.71
C ASN A 388 1.69 16.91 7.03
N LYS A 389 1.96 15.72 6.49
CA LYS A 389 0.94 14.75 6.10
C LYS A 389 0.50 13.98 7.34
N ILE A 390 -0.63 14.36 7.91
CA ILE A 390 -1.13 13.80 9.17
C ILE A 390 -2.24 12.80 8.86
N PHE A 391 -2.01 11.54 9.20
CA PHE A 391 -2.96 10.46 8.99
C PHE A 391 -3.74 10.19 10.27
N LEU A 392 -5.01 10.56 10.25
CA LEU A 392 -5.94 10.40 11.37
C LEU A 392 -6.53 8.99 11.46
N GLN A 393 -6.30 8.15 10.45
CA GLN A 393 -6.92 6.84 10.26
C GLN A 393 -8.45 6.89 10.07
N HIS A 394 -8.99 5.90 9.36
CA HIS A 394 -10.44 5.69 9.22
C HIS A 394 -10.98 4.69 10.27
N GLY A 395 -10.09 4.10 11.08
CA GLY A 395 -10.42 3.15 12.13
C GLY A 395 -9.16 2.58 12.76
N VAL A 396 -9.31 1.93 13.92
CA VAL A 396 -8.20 1.32 14.64
C VAL A 396 -7.52 0.27 13.75
N ALA A 397 -6.22 0.39 13.54
CA ALA A 397 -5.43 -0.46 12.62
C ALA A 397 -5.06 -1.84 13.20
N LEU A 398 -5.83 -2.33 14.18
CA LEU A 398 -5.56 -3.57 14.90
C LEU A 398 -6.51 -4.72 14.53
N ALA A 399 -7.31 -4.57 13.46
CA ALA A 399 -8.11 -5.68 12.92
C ALA A 399 -7.27 -6.58 11.99
N THR A 400 -6.80 -6.02 10.88
CA THR A 400 -5.97 -6.69 9.88
C THR A 400 -4.52 -6.19 9.93
N ASN A 401 -3.56 -6.96 9.42
CA ASN A 401 -2.17 -6.51 9.38
C ASN A 401 -1.97 -5.46 8.26
N VAL A 402 -2.02 -4.19 8.64
CA VAL A 402 -1.73 -3.06 7.74
C VAL A 402 -0.31 -2.54 7.86
N PHE A 403 0.39 -2.84 8.96
CA PHE A 403 1.70 -2.26 9.28
C PHE A 403 2.82 -2.71 8.34
N GLU A 404 2.67 -3.90 7.75
CA GLU A 404 3.59 -4.42 6.73
C GLU A 404 3.21 -4.00 5.31
N ARG A 405 2.08 -3.29 5.13
CA ARG A 405 1.68 -2.81 3.81
C ARG A 405 2.58 -1.67 3.37
N GLY A 406 3.03 -1.74 2.11
CA GLY A 406 4.01 -0.79 1.57
C GLY A 406 3.60 0.68 1.66
N TYR A 407 2.31 1.02 1.58
CA TYR A 407 1.86 2.43 1.57
C TYR A 407 2.08 3.16 2.90
N PHE A 408 2.08 2.44 4.03
CA PHE A 408 2.37 3.01 5.35
C PHE A 408 3.86 2.96 5.68
N ASN A 409 4.67 2.22 4.90
CA ASN A 409 6.10 2.23 5.14
C ASN A 409 6.66 3.63 4.87
N LYS A 410 7.31 4.25 5.88
CA LYS A 410 7.83 5.62 5.80
C LYS A 410 8.84 5.84 4.66
N ARG A 411 9.38 4.77 4.06
CA ARG A 411 10.21 4.86 2.84
C ARG A 411 9.39 5.21 1.60
N VAL A 412 8.09 4.97 1.56
CA VAL A 412 7.28 5.28 0.38
C VAL A 412 7.01 6.79 0.31
N PRO A 413 7.07 7.44 -0.87
CA PRO A 413 6.92 8.89 -1.01
C PRO A 413 5.59 9.46 -0.49
N ILE A 414 4.54 8.65 -0.49
CA ILE A 414 3.19 9.04 -0.12
C ILE A 414 2.86 8.75 1.34
N ALA A 415 3.80 8.14 2.07
CA ALA A 415 3.58 7.76 3.46
C ALA A 415 3.30 9.02 4.30
N PRO A 416 2.39 8.93 5.29
CA PRO A 416 2.19 9.99 6.26
C PRO A 416 3.49 10.39 6.96
N ASP A 417 3.63 11.66 7.33
CA ASP A 417 4.71 12.11 8.20
C ASP A 417 4.37 11.84 9.66
N TYR A 418 3.10 12.00 10.03
CA TYR A 418 2.57 11.73 11.37
C TYR A 418 1.38 10.78 11.32
N ILE A 419 1.27 9.90 12.32
CA ILE A 419 0.17 8.93 12.46
C ILE A 419 -0.47 9.06 13.83
N VAL A 420 -1.79 9.24 13.86
CA VAL A 420 -2.59 9.17 15.08
C VAL A 420 -2.79 7.72 15.48
N THR A 421 -2.65 7.37 16.76
CA THR A 421 -2.84 5.99 17.26
C THR A 421 -3.68 5.95 18.53
N SER A 422 -4.40 4.84 18.72
CA SER A 422 -5.37 4.60 19.81
C SER A 422 -4.82 3.82 21.00
N SER A 423 -3.63 3.24 20.89
CA SER A 423 -3.01 2.48 21.98
C SER A 423 -1.50 2.35 21.78
N ARG A 424 -0.78 2.03 22.87
CA ARG A 424 0.66 1.73 22.82
C ARG A 424 0.94 0.53 21.92
N ARG A 425 0.03 -0.45 21.89
CA ARG A 425 0.12 -1.61 21.02
C ARG A 425 0.15 -1.21 19.55
N GLU A 426 -0.75 -0.31 19.14
CA GLU A 426 -0.79 0.20 17.78
C GLU A 426 0.45 1.04 17.44
N SER A 427 0.86 1.95 18.34
CA SER A 427 2.09 2.73 18.18
C SER A 427 3.31 1.82 17.96
N ARG A 428 3.49 0.78 18.79
CA ARG A 428 4.61 -0.18 18.66
C ARG A 428 4.65 -0.86 17.30
N ASN A 429 3.50 -1.20 16.73
CA ASN A 429 3.47 -1.84 15.41
C ASN A 429 3.93 -0.89 14.29
N PHE A 430 3.53 0.39 14.32
CA PHE A 430 4.03 1.38 13.36
C PHE A 430 5.54 1.63 13.51
N LEU A 431 6.05 1.70 14.75
CA LEU A 431 7.49 1.84 15.02
C LEU A 431 8.27 0.63 14.49
N LYS A 432 7.79 -0.59 14.75
CA LYS A 432 8.49 -1.84 14.42
C LYS A 432 8.45 -2.17 12.92
N TYR A 433 7.30 -2.02 12.26
CA TYR A 433 7.10 -2.56 10.90
C TYR A 433 7.04 -1.50 9.80
N ALA A 434 6.64 -0.26 10.13
CA ALA A 434 6.42 0.80 9.15
C ALA A 434 7.53 1.87 9.12
N ASN A 435 8.61 1.71 9.90
CA ASN A 435 9.79 2.59 9.92
C ASN A 435 9.45 4.03 10.38
N TYR A 436 8.48 4.16 11.29
CA TYR A 436 8.20 5.38 12.04
C TYR A 436 9.07 5.47 13.29
N LYS A 437 9.23 6.69 13.79
CA LYS A 437 9.88 7.02 15.05
C LYS A 437 8.86 7.56 16.04
N GLN A 438 9.27 7.67 17.30
CA GLN A 438 8.41 8.17 18.37
C GLN A 438 7.86 9.58 18.07
N GLU A 439 8.70 10.47 17.53
CA GLU A 439 8.30 11.84 17.15
C GLU A 439 7.24 11.91 16.04
N ASP A 440 7.04 10.82 15.30
CA ASP A 440 6.06 10.73 14.22
C ASP A 440 4.68 10.24 14.70
N ILE A 441 4.59 9.75 15.94
CA ILE A 441 3.35 9.19 16.48
C ILE A 441 2.60 10.26 17.26
N ILE A 442 1.29 10.33 17.05
CA ILE A 442 0.34 11.17 17.80
C ILE A 442 -0.53 10.21 18.65
N PRO A 443 -0.17 9.92 19.91
CA PRO A 443 -0.81 8.88 20.72
C PRO A 443 -2.05 9.40 21.49
N THR A 444 -2.96 10.06 20.78
CA THR A 444 -4.11 10.80 21.35
C THR A 444 -5.47 10.12 21.12
N GLY A 445 -5.52 8.97 20.45
CA GLY A 445 -6.80 8.36 20.07
C GLY A 445 -7.39 8.91 18.79
N LEU A 446 -8.35 8.20 18.19
CA LEU A 446 -9.00 8.64 16.95
C LEU A 446 -10.10 9.63 17.30
N PRO A 447 -10.12 10.85 16.73
CA PRO A 447 -11.17 11.84 16.99
C PRO A 447 -12.60 11.30 16.85
N ASN A 448 -12.88 10.51 15.80
CA ASN A 448 -14.22 9.96 15.58
C ASN A 448 -14.66 8.95 16.65
N LEU A 449 -13.75 8.40 17.47
CA LEU A 449 -14.07 7.46 18.53
C LEU A 449 -14.84 8.12 19.68
N ASP A 450 -14.64 9.42 19.92
CA ASP A 450 -15.31 10.18 20.99
C ASP A 450 -16.83 10.09 20.87
N LEU A 451 -17.34 10.18 19.65
CA LEU A 451 -18.77 10.05 19.38
C LEU A 451 -19.31 8.68 19.80
N TYR A 452 -18.58 7.61 19.49
CA TYR A 452 -19.01 6.26 19.84
C TYR A 452 -19.00 6.07 21.36
N VAL A 453 -17.94 6.52 22.03
CA VAL A 453 -17.85 6.47 23.50
C VAL A 453 -19.03 7.22 24.13
N ALA A 454 -19.32 8.45 23.69
CA ALA A 454 -20.46 9.22 24.19
C ALA A 454 -21.80 8.53 23.93
N SER A 455 -21.93 7.80 22.81
CA SER A 455 -23.15 7.07 22.46
C SER A 455 -23.47 5.89 23.38
N LYS A 456 -22.49 5.42 24.16
CA LYS A 456 -22.68 4.30 25.10
C LYS A 456 -23.76 4.61 26.14
N GLU A 457 -23.84 5.87 26.57
CA GLU A 457 -24.80 6.33 27.59
C GLU A 457 -25.94 7.14 26.98
N SER A 458 -25.68 7.88 25.89
CA SER A 458 -26.64 8.82 25.30
C SER A 458 -27.57 8.22 24.24
N VAL A 459 -27.29 7.01 23.73
CA VAL A 459 -28.06 6.38 22.65
C VAL A 459 -28.50 4.99 23.07
N ARG A 460 -29.82 4.76 23.07
CA ARG A 460 -30.40 3.45 23.30
C ARG A 460 -30.01 2.46 22.18
N LYS A 461 -29.48 1.30 22.57
CA LYS A 461 -28.98 0.27 21.65
C LYS A 461 -29.99 -0.87 21.53
N GLU A 462 -30.57 -1.06 20.35
CA GLU A 462 -31.60 -2.08 20.11
C GLU A 462 -31.46 -2.77 18.74
N GLU A 463 -30.58 -2.29 17.87
CA GLU A 463 -30.50 -2.82 16.51
C GLU A 463 -29.53 -4.02 16.43
N ILE A 464 -29.78 -4.95 15.52
CA ILE A 464 -28.86 -6.05 15.19
C ILE A 464 -28.27 -5.78 13.81
N THR A 465 -26.95 -5.71 13.72
CA THR A 465 -26.27 -5.38 12.46
C THR A 465 -25.39 -6.53 12.00
N PHE A 466 -25.56 -6.97 10.76
CA PHE A 466 -24.72 -7.96 10.10
C PHE A 466 -23.90 -7.28 8.99
N MET A 467 -22.57 -7.23 9.17
CA MET A 467 -21.66 -6.51 8.30
C MET A 467 -20.29 -7.20 8.22
N LEU A 468 -20.03 -7.87 7.10
CA LEU A 468 -18.75 -8.56 6.83
C LEU A 468 -17.82 -7.72 5.94
N THR A 469 -16.50 -7.93 6.04
CA THR A 469 -15.54 -7.26 5.15
C THR A 469 -15.57 -7.87 3.74
N TRP A 470 -15.29 -7.05 2.71
CA TRP A 470 -15.31 -7.52 1.32
C TRP A 470 -14.28 -8.63 1.04
N ARG A 471 -14.64 -9.59 0.17
CA ARG A 471 -13.77 -10.68 -0.31
C ARG A 471 -13.42 -10.50 -1.79
N PRO A 472 -12.28 -9.84 -2.11
CA PRO A 472 -11.93 -9.54 -3.49
C PRO A 472 -11.70 -10.76 -4.40
N TRP A 473 -11.43 -11.94 -3.83
CA TRP A 473 -11.25 -13.18 -4.58
C TRP A 473 -12.56 -13.92 -4.86
N ASP A 474 -13.66 -13.52 -4.21
CA ASP A 474 -14.99 -14.10 -4.44
C ASP A 474 -15.73 -13.32 -5.55
N LEU A 475 -15.08 -13.26 -6.72
CA LEU A 475 -15.49 -12.43 -7.85
C LEU A 475 -16.71 -12.97 -8.61
N THR A 476 -16.94 -14.28 -8.52
CA THR A 476 -18.08 -14.94 -9.16
C THR A 476 -19.36 -14.81 -8.35
N GLY A 477 -19.28 -14.26 -7.13
CA GLY A 477 -20.43 -14.12 -6.23
C GLY A 477 -21.19 -15.43 -6.03
N GLY A 478 -20.47 -16.55 -6.02
CA GLY A 478 -21.07 -17.88 -5.95
C GLY A 478 -22.08 -17.96 -4.80
N LYS A 479 -23.24 -18.57 -5.03
CA LYS A 479 -24.32 -18.68 -4.01
C LYS A 479 -24.10 -19.84 -3.05
N THR A 480 -22.99 -20.56 -3.19
CA THR A 480 -22.69 -21.74 -2.40
C THR A 480 -22.53 -21.36 -0.93
N GLU A 481 -22.93 -22.26 -0.06
CA GLU A 481 -22.65 -22.18 1.37
C GLU A 481 -21.16 -21.88 1.63
N GLY A 482 -20.90 -21.01 2.61
CA GLY A 482 -19.56 -20.51 2.94
C GLY A 482 -18.97 -19.46 2.00
N SER A 483 -19.65 -19.11 0.88
CA SER A 483 -19.23 -17.96 0.06
C SER A 483 -19.54 -16.63 0.76
N TYR A 484 -18.99 -15.53 0.24
CA TYR A 484 -19.29 -14.20 0.75
C TYR A 484 -20.78 -13.88 0.64
N VAL A 485 -21.39 -14.02 -0.54
CA VAL A 485 -22.82 -13.75 -0.75
C VAL A 485 -23.70 -14.80 -0.06
N GLY A 486 -23.29 -16.07 -0.08
CA GLY A 486 -24.01 -17.18 0.53
C GLY A 486 -24.27 -16.95 2.02
N ARG A 487 -23.27 -16.46 2.76
CA ARG A 487 -23.43 -16.09 4.18
C ARG A 487 -24.50 -15.02 4.43
N TYR A 488 -24.63 -14.03 3.56
CA TYR A 488 -25.69 -13.02 3.68
C TYR A 488 -27.07 -13.62 3.41
N ILE A 489 -27.19 -14.49 2.41
CA ILE A 489 -28.45 -15.19 2.10
C ILE A 489 -28.86 -16.09 3.28
N GLN A 490 -27.91 -16.86 3.82
CA GLN A 490 -28.15 -17.70 5.00
C GLN A 490 -28.60 -16.87 6.20
N PHE A 491 -27.93 -15.74 6.48
CA PHE A 491 -28.33 -14.82 7.55
C PHE A 491 -29.76 -14.29 7.34
N ILE A 492 -30.11 -13.87 6.13
CA ILE A 492 -31.46 -13.36 5.81
C ILE A 492 -32.53 -14.45 6.00
N ARG A 493 -32.24 -15.69 5.58
CA ARG A 493 -33.16 -16.82 5.80
C ARG A 493 -33.33 -17.12 7.28
N MET A 494 -32.24 -17.13 8.05
CA MET A 494 -32.27 -17.34 9.49
C MET A 494 -33.15 -16.30 10.19
N ILE A 495 -33.01 -15.01 9.88
CA ILE A 495 -33.82 -13.97 10.53
C ILE A 495 -35.29 -13.96 10.10
N ASN A 496 -35.62 -14.46 8.91
CA ASN A 496 -37.00 -14.55 8.45
C ASN A 496 -37.75 -15.75 9.07
N ASN A 497 -37.02 -16.79 9.48
CA ASN A 497 -37.61 -18.04 9.97
C ASN A 497 -37.64 -18.17 11.50
N ASP A 498 -36.94 -17.29 12.23
CA ASP A 498 -36.87 -17.34 13.69
C ASP A 498 -37.68 -16.20 14.33
N PRO A 499 -38.71 -16.50 15.14
CA PRO A 499 -39.58 -15.50 15.78
C PRO A 499 -38.85 -14.48 16.65
N PHE A 500 -37.63 -14.77 17.12
CA PHE A 500 -36.85 -13.83 17.91
C PHE A 500 -36.60 -12.50 17.17
N TYR A 501 -36.51 -12.51 15.84
CA TYR A 501 -36.21 -11.31 15.06
C TYR A 501 -37.45 -10.48 14.72
N GLU A 502 -38.66 -10.97 15.01
CA GLU A 502 -39.89 -10.25 14.77
C GLU A 502 -39.96 -8.96 15.59
N GLY A 503 -40.37 -7.86 14.95
CA GLY A 503 -40.42 -6.52 15.57
C GLY A 503 -39.05 -5.88 15.86
N LYS A 504 -37.94 -6.58 15.67
CA LYS A 504 -36.58 -6.03 15.87
C LYS A 504 -36.06 -5.39 14.59
N LYS A 505 -35.27 -4.32 14.74
CA LYS A 505 -34.62 -3.67 13.62
C LYS A 505 -33.29 -4.36 13.28
N ILE A 506 -33.25 -4.99 12.10
CA ILE A 506 -32.10 -5.74 11.61
C ILE A 506 -31.48 -5.00 10.42
N ASN A 507 -30.19 -4.68 10.50
CA ASN A 507 -29.45 -4.02 9.43
C ASN A 507 -28.52 -5.02 8.73
N VAL A 508 -28.76 -5.29 7.45
CA VAL A 508 -27.86 -6.12 6.63
C VAL A 508 -27.04 -5.23 5.71
N VAL A 509 -25.75 -5.11 5.97
CA VAL A 509 -24.87 -4.14 5.30
C VAL A 509 -23.97 -4.84 4.31
N LEU A 510 -24.29 -4.73 3.02
CA LEU A 510 -23.41 -5.22 1.95
C LEU A 510 -22.37 -4.18 1.54
N HIS A 511 -21.15 -4.63 1.32
CA HIS A 511 -20.13 -3.81 0.68
C HIS A 511 -20.61 -3.33 -0.72
N PRO A 512 -20.38 -2.07 -1.13
CA PRO A 512 -20.90 -1.53 -2.39
C PRO A 512 -20.55 -2.35 -3.63
N LYS A 513 -19.33 -2.89 -3.71
CA LYS A 513 -18.94 -3.79 -4.82
C LYS A 513 -19.72 -5.10 -4.84
N ALA A 514 -20.02 -5.66 -3.67
CA ALA A 514 -20.82 -6.88 -3.58
C ALA A 514 -22.25 -6.61 -4.05
N LYS A 515 -22.80 -5.45 -3.67
CA LYS A 515 -24.13 -5.01 -4.11
C LYS A 515 -24.22 -4.88 -5.64
N VAL A 516 -23.20 -4.29 -6.27
CA VAL A 516 -23.10 -4.20 -7.74
C VAL A 516 -23.02 -5.58 -8.37
N ILE A 517 -22.14 -6.46 -7.88
CA ILE A 517 -22.02 -7.83 -8.40
C ILE A 517 -23.34 -8.60 -8.25
N LEU A 518 -23.98 -8.50 -7.09
CA LEU A 518 -25.24 -9.20 -6.82
C LEU A 518 -26.36 -8.70 -7.75
N ARG A 519 -26.50 -7.38 -7.90
CA ARG A 519 -27.49 -6.78 -8.80
C ARG A 519 -27.26 -7.18 -10.25
N ASP A 520 -26.02 -7.15 -10.71
CA ASP A 520 -25.71 -7.30 -12.14
C ASP A 520 -25.61 -8.79 -12.56
N GLN A 521 -25.14 -9.69 -11.69
CA GLN A 521 -24.94 -11.10 -12.00
C GLN A 521 -26.05 -12.02 -11.45
N PHE A 522 -26.75 -11.59 -10.40
CA PHE A 522 -27.78 -12.39 -9.72
C PHE A 522 -29.04 -11.55 -9.40
N PRO A 523 -29.67 -10.96 -10.43
CA PRO A 523 -30.76 -9.99 -10.24
C PRO A 523 -31.92 -10.55 -9.42
N ASP A 524 -32.31 -11.82 -9.61
CA ASP A 524 -33.42 -12.42 -8.87
C ASP A 524 -33.16 -12.46 -7.35
N ILE A 525 -31.93 -12.79 -6.96
CA ILE A 525 -31.53 -12.79 -5.54
C ILE A 525 -31.44 -11.38 -5.00
N TYR A 526 -30.87 -10.46 -5.79
CA TYR A 526 -30.82 -9.07 -5.38
C TYR A 526 -32.22 -8.55 -5.10
N GLU A 527 -33.19 -8.84 -5.98
CA GLU A 527 -34.58 -8.45 -5.82
C GLU A 527 -35.24 -9.12 -4.60
N GLU A 528 -34.93 -10.38 -4.31
CA GLU A 528 -35.39 -11.09 -3.10
C GLU A 528 -34.89 -10.41 -1.82
N ILE A 529 -33.62 -9.99 -1.78
CA ILE A 529 -32.99 -9.53 -0.53
C ILE A 529 -32.91 -8.00 -0.38
N LYS A 530 -33.11 -7.22 -1.45
CA LYS A 530 -32.84 -5.76 -1.46
C LYS A 530 -33.57 -4.98 -0.38
N SER A 531 -34.79 -5.41 0.00
CA SER A 531 -35.61 -4.77 1.03
C SER A 531 -35.02 -4.92 2.43
N LYS A 532 -34.16 -5.93 2.63
CA LYS A 532 -33.45 -6.20 3.88
C LYS A 532 -32.08 -5.50 3.93
N LEU A 533 -31.58 -5.01 2.79
CA LEU A 533 -30.27 -4.37 2.72
C LEU A 533 -30.34 -2.93 3.23
N TYR A 534 -29.45 -2.60 4.14
CA TYR A 534 -29.28 -1.23 4.63
C TYR A 534 -28.65 -0.34 3.55
N ALA A 535 -29.15 0.90 3.43
CA ALA A 535 -28.75 1.86 2.40
C ALA A 535 -28.30 3.23 2.94
N GLY A 536 -28.19 3.41 4.27
CA GLY A 536 -27.76 4.66 4.90
C GLY A 536 -26.28 4.67 5.32
N ASP A 537 -25.92 5.58 6.23
CA ASP A 537 -24.55 5.70 6.75
C ASP A 537 -24.25 4.59 7.77
N ILE A 538 -23.08 3.96 7.61
CA ILE A 538 -22.57 2.94 8.55
C ILE A 538 -22.42 3.53 9.96
N LYS A 539 -22.05 4.81 10.08
CA LYS A 539 -21.93 5.50 11.36
C LYS A 539 -23.24 5.41 12.16
N ASP A 540 -24.38 5.69 11.53
CA ASP A 540 -25.69 5.75 12.19
C ASP A 540 -26.11 4.40 12.78
N ILE A 541 -25.88 3.31 12.05
CA ILE A 541 -26.22 1.96 12.52
C ILE A 541 -25.28 1.48 13.61
N LEU A 542 -23.98 1.80 13.54
CA LEU A 542 -23.03 1.42 14.59
C LEU A 542 -23.36 2.12 15.91
N LEU A 543 -23.87 3.36 15.85
CA LEU A 543 -24.32 4.09 17.04
C LEU A 543 -25.60 3.50 17.67
N LYS A 544 -26.39 2.68 16.97
CA LYS A 544 -27.67 2.13 17.48
C LYS A 544 -27.64 0.61 17.69
N SER A 545 -26.58 -0.05 17.24
CA SER A 545 -26.46 -1.51 17.30
C SER A 545 -26.27 -1.99 18.74
N LYS A 546 -27.14 -2.88 19.20
CA LYS A 546 -26.95 -3.69 20.41
C LYS A 546 -25.99 -4.85 20.13
N VAL A 547 -26.16 -5.51 18.98
CA VAL A 547 -25.32 -6.62 18.53
C VAL A 547 -24.76 -6.32 17.15
N LEU A 548 -23.44 -6.34 17.01
CA LEU A 548 -22.74 -6.27 15.74
C LEU A 548 -22.14 -7.63 15.41
N ILE A 549 -22.57 -8.23 14.30
CA ILE A 549 -21.96 -9.41 13.71
C ILE A 549 -21.03 -8.94 12.59
N SER A 550 -19.74 -9.17 12.78
CA SER A 550 -18.71 -8.80 11.80
C SER A 550 -17.57 -9.82 11.80
N ASP A 551 -16.54 -9.58 11.01
CA ASP A 551 -15.35 -10.42 10.96
C ASP A 551 -14.12 -9.63 11.48
N TYR A 552 -13.04 -9.56 10.72
CA TYR A 552 -11.83 -8.82 11.07
C TYR A 552 -11.90 -7.36 10.57
N SER A 553 -13.00 -6.69 10.87
CA SER A 553 -13.27 -5.29 10.48
C SER A 553 -12.85 -4.30 11.57
N SER A 554 -12.33 -3.13 11.19
CA SER A 554 -12.03 -2.05 12.13
C SER A 554 -13.30 -1.43 12.75
N VAL A 555 -14.48 -1.60 12.13
CA VAL A 555 -15.76 -1.11 12.67
C VAL A 555 -16.12 -1.76 14.00
N THR A 556 -15.60 -2.96 14.27
CA THR A 556 -15.82 -3.67 15.54
C THR A 556 -15.31 -2.88 16.73
N PHE A 557 -14.20 -2.14 16.58
CA PHE A 557 -13.66 -1.31 17.65
C PHE A 557 -14.57 -0.12 17.98
N TYR A 558 -15.15 0.53 16.96
CA TYR A 558 -16.09 1.64 17.15
C TYR A 558 -17.39 1.18 17.80
N ALA A 559 -17.97 0.08 17.29
CA ALA A 559 -19.19 -0.49 17.86
C ALA A 559 -19.01 -0.90 19.33
N PHE A 560 -17.91 -1.61 19.62
CA PHE A 560 -17.62 -2.03 20.99
C PHE A 560 -17.37 -0.83 21.92
N ALA A 561 -16.64 0.20 21.47
CA ALA A 561 -16.47 1.43 22.23
C ALA A 561 -17.81 2.11 22.55
N GLY A 562 -18.76 2.04 21.62
CA GLY A 562 -20.12 2.54 21.82
C GLY A 562 -21.08 1.59 22.54
N GLY A 563 -20.60 0.52 23.16
CA GLY A 563 -21.42 -0.36 23.99
C GLY A 563 -22.10 -1.53 23.26
N SER A 564 -21.83 -1.74 21.97
CA SER A 564 -22.34 -2.91 21.26
C SER A 564 -21.65 -4.20 21.72
N ASN A 565 -22.40 -5.29 21.80
CA ASN A 565 -21.82 -6.62 21.83
C ASN A 565 -21.35 -7.02 20.43
N VAL A 566 -20.14 -7.56 20.33
CA VAL A 566 -19.54 -7.96 19.05
C VAL A 566 -19.49 -9.48 18.95
N ILE A 567 -19.95 -9.99 17.81
CA ILE A 567 -19.80 -11.38 17.41
C ILE A 567 -18.86 -11.41 16.20
N PHE A 568 -17.75 -12.12 16.36
CA PHE A 568 -16.74 -12.35 15.34
C PHE A 568 -17.06 -13.61 14.55
N TYR A 569 -17.73 -13.46 13.41
CA TYR A 569 -18.01 -14.55 12.48
C TYR A 569 -16.80 -14.82 11.57
N TRP A 570 -16.03 -15.83 11.91
CA TRP A 570 -14.69 -16.13 11.38
C TRP A 570 -14.61 -17.43 10.57
N GLU A 571 -15.74 -17.93 10.06
CA GLU A 571 -15.82 -19.13 9.21
C GLU A 571 -14.71 -19.21 8.15
N ASP A 572 -14.45 -18.11 7.43
CA ASP A 572 -13.46 -18.08 6.34
C ASP A 572 -12.12 -17.40 6.71
N LYS A 573 -11.85 -17.13 7.99
CA LYS A 573 -10.67 -16.37 8.43
C LYS A 573 -9.37 -16.99 7.93
N ALA A 574 -9.21 -18.31 8.02
CA ALA A 574 -7.99 -18.99 7.58
C ALA A 574 -7.75 -18.83 6.07
N LYS A 575 -8.81 -18.96 5.26
CA LYS A 575 -8.75 -18.71 3.81
C LYS A 575 -8.40 -17.24 3.53
N ALA A 576 -9.04 -16.31 4.24
CA ALA A 576 -8.78 -14.90 4.07
C ALA A 576 -7.34 -14.49 4.38
N GLU A 577 -6.75 -14.98 5.47
CA GLU A 577 -5.36 -14.69 5.83
C GLU A 577 -4.37 -15.23 4.78
N LYS A 578 -4.70 -16.39 4.19
CA LYS A 578 -3.94 -16.95 3.07
C LYS A 578 -4.03 -16.06 1.82
N GLU A 579 -5.21 -15.61 1.46
CA GLU A 579 -5.45 -14.76 0.28
C GLU A 579 -4.86 -13.35 0.44
N TYR A 580 -4.95 -12.76 1.64
CA TYR A 580 -4.28 -11.50 1.95
C TYR A 580 -2.76 -11.64 2.10
N GLY A 581 -2.25 -12.86 2.28
CA GLY A 581 -0.84 -13.15 2.44
C GLY A 581 -0.27 -12.71 3.79
N ALA A 582 -1.13 -12.44 4.78
CA ALA A 582 -0.72 -12.03 6.11
C ALA A 582 -1.77 -12.44 7.15
N ARG A 583 -1.31 -12.85 8.33
CA ARG A 583 -2.17 -13.11 9.48
C ARG A 583 -2.77 -11.80 9.99
N ASN A 584 -4.04 -11.82 10.40
CA ASN A 584 -4.74 -10.69 11.01
C ASN A 584 -4.15 -10.38 12.39
N ILE A 585 -4.39 -9.15 12.86
CA ILE A 585 -3.98 -8.75 14.21
C ILE A 585 -5.01 -9.23 15.23
N LEU A 586 -6.30 -9.20 14.88
CA LEU A 586 -7.35 -9.89 15.64
C LEU A 586 -7.18 -11.41 15.53
N GLN A 587 -7.06 -12.03 16.69
CA GLN A 587 -6.88 -13.46 16.94
C GLN A 587 -7.70 -13.86 18.17
N LYS A 588 -7.81 -15.16 18.44
CA LYS A 588 -8.61 -15.68 19.56
C LYS A 588 -8.18 -15.09 20.90
N GLU A 589 -6.89 -14.83 21.06
CA GLU A 589 -6.29 -14.37 22.30
C GLU A 589 -6.66 -12.91 22.63
N ASN A 590 -6.89 -12.08 21.61
CA ASN A 590 -7.19 -10.64 21.78
C ASN A 590 -8.56 -10.20 21.23
N ALA A 591 -9.40 -11.13 20.79
CA ALA A 591 -10.78 -10.83 20.41
C ALA A 591 -11.63 -10.44 21.62
N PHE A 592 -12.38 -9.34 21.47
CA PHE A 592 -13.26 -8.75 22.49
C PHE A 592 -14.74 -9.04 22.20
N GLY A 593 -15.03 -10.28 21.80
CA GLY A 593 -16.37 -10.70 21.39
C GLY A 593 -16.42 -12.21 21.24
N ASP A 594 -17.62 -12.77 21.17
CA ASP A 594 -17.78 -14.21 20.91
C ASP A 594 -17.29 -14.54 19.50
N ILE A 595 -16.55 -15.64 19.35
CA ILE A 595 -15.99 -16.07 18.05
C ILE A 595 -16.79 -17.28 17.57
N ILE A 596 -17.27 -17.20 16.33
CA ILE A 596 -18.08 -18.24 15.71
C ILE A 596 -17.44 -18.63 14.37
N TYR A 597 -17.25 -19.94 14.18
CA TYR A 597 -16.76 -20.50 12.92
C TYR A 597 -17.86 -21.22 12.14
N ASP A 598 -18.89 -21.71 12.82
CA ASP A 598 -20.02 -22.43 12.23
C ASP A 598 -21.27 -21.54 12.23
N PHE A 599 -21.86 -21.34 11.06
CA PHE A 599 -23.07 -20.53 10.89
C PHE A 599 -24.22 -21.01 11.79
N ASN A 600 -24.35 -22.32 12.03
CA ASN A 600 -25.47 -22.88 12.80
C ASN A 600 -25.50 -22.41 14.26
N GLN A 601 -24.36 -21.98 14.79
CA GLN A 601 -24.25 -21.44 16.15
C GLN A 601 -24.66 -19.97 16.23
N LEU A 602 -24.65 -19.25 15.10
CA LEU A 602 -24.78 -17.79 15.06
C LEU A 602 -26.07 -17.29 15.73
N ASN A 603 -27.20 -17.95 15.48
CA ASN A 603 -28.50 -17.58 16.03
C ASN A 603 -28.50 -17.55 17.57
N ALA A 604 -28.03 -18.63 18.20
CA ALA A 604 -28.01 -18.75 19.66
C ALA A 604 -27.13 -17.66 20.31
N PHE A 605 -25.98 -17.37 19.70
CA PHE A 605 -25.09 -16.31 20.19
C PHE A 605 -25.68 -14.91 20.00
N ILE A 606 -26.40 -14.65 18.90
CA ILE A 606 -27.10 -13.38 18.72
C ILE A 606 -28.12 -13.16 19.83
N LYS A 607 -28.97 -14.17 20.10
CA LYS A 607 -29.98 -14.10 21.17
C LYS A 607 -29.33 -13.81 22.53
N SER A 608 -28.28 -14.56 22.88
CA SER A 608 -27.56 -14.34 24.13
C SER A 608 -26.93 -12.95 24.24
N ASN A 609 -26.32 -12.43 23.16
CA ASN A 609 -25.68 -11.11 23.17
C ASN A 609 -26.69 -9.97 23.10
N TYR A 610 -27.91 -10.21 22.62
CA TYR A 610 -28.93 -9.17 22.57
C TYR A 610 -29.46 -8.80 23.96
N GLU A 611 -29.66 -9.81 24.81
CA GLU A 611 -30.21 -9.64 26.17
C GLU A 611 -29.16 -9.21 27.21
N GLN A 612 -27.87 -9.38 26.92
CA GLN A 612 -26.79 -9.15 27.88
C GLN A 612 -26.05 -7.83 27.64
N GLU A 613 -25.39 -7.32 28.68
CA GLU A 613 -24.38 -6.28 28.53
C GLU A 613 -23.03 -6.87 28.07
N GLN A 614 -22.07 -5.99 27.77
CA GLN A 614 -20.72 -6.39 27.40
C GLN A 614 -20.04 -7.15 28.54
N LYS A 615 -19.60 -8.38 28.25
CA LYS A 615 -18.86 -9.21 29.22
C LYS A 615 -17.57 -8.50 29.66
N ALA A 616 -17.31 -8.46 30.97
CA ALA A 616 -16.12 -7.82 31.54
C ALA A 616 -14.81 -8.33 30.92
N ALA A 617 -14.70 -9.64 30.66
CA ALA A 617 -13.54 -10.23 29.99
C ALA A 617 -13.28 -9.64 28.59
N TYR A 618 -14.33 -9.28 27.85
CA TYR A 618 -14.20 -8.63 26.54
C TYR A 618 -13.80 -7.16 26.66
N GLN A 619 -14.32 -6.46 27.67
CA GLN A 619 -13.90 -5.10 27.99
C GLN A 619 -12.40 -5.04 28.34
N SER A 620 -11.90 -5.99 29.15
CA SER A 620 -10.47 -6.09 29.47
C SER A 620 -9.60 -6.38 28.26
N LYS A 621 -10.05 -7.22 27.31
CA LYS A 621 -9.31 -7.44 26.06
C LYS A 621 -9.33 -6.22 25.15
N PHE A 622 -10.46 -5.53 25.07
CA PHE A 622 -10.62 -4.32 24.28
C PHE A 622 -9.71 -3.19 24.79
N SER A 623 -9.60 -2.98 26.11
CA SER A 623 -8.75 -1.92 26.68
C SER A 623 -7.26 -2.09 26.40
N LEU A 624 -6.80 -3.33 26.15
CA LEU A 624 -5.42 -3.60 25.69
C LEU A 624 -5.18 -3.25 24.21
N MET A 625 -6.26 -3.07 23.45
CA MET A 625 -6.23 -2.76 22.01
C MET A 625 -6.51 -1.27 21.77
N VAL A 626 -7.39 -0.67 22.57
CA VAL A 626 -7.81 0.74 22.49
C VAL A 626 -7.74 1.34 23.89
N GLU A 627 -6.73 2.18 24.14
CA GLU A 627 -6.48 2.80 25.46
C GLU A 627 -7.18 4.17 25.60
N ARG A 628 -7.56 4.79 24.48
CA ARG A 628 -8.02 6.18 24.39
C ARG A 628 -9.53 6.26 24.21
N THR A 629 -10.27 6.02 25.28
CA THR A 629 -11.74 5.97 25.32
C THR A 629 -12.35 6.95 26.32
N ASP A 630 -11.64 8.03 26.64
CA ASP A 630 -12.01 9.08 27.59
C ASP A 630 -12.85 10.21 26.97
N GLY A 631 -13.12 10.15 25.67
CA GLY A 631 -14.03 11.08 24.98
C GLY A 631 -13.43 12.46 24.66
N ASN A 632 -12.10 12.63 24.77
CA ASN A 632 -11.40 13.88 24.50
C ASN A 632 -10.38 13.78 23.34
N ASN A 633 -10.43 12.69 22.55
CA ASN A 633 -9.45 12.41 21.50
C ASN A 633 -9.37 13.54 20.46
N THR A 634 -10.51 14.16 20.15
CA THR A 634 -10.61 15.27 19.18
C THR A 634 -9.83 16.50 19.64
N GLU A 635 -10.05 16.93 20.89
CA GLU A 635 -9.31 18.03 21.51
C GLU A 635 -7.82 17.71 21.56
N GLU A 636 -7.46 16.55 22.12
CA GLU A 636 -6.05 16.17 22.31
C GLU A 636 -5.31 16.11 20.98
N THR A 637 -5.93 15.52 19.97
CA THR A 637 -5.37 15.43 18.61
C THR A 637 -5.23 16.80 17.97
N TYR A 638 -6.25 17.67 18.06
CA TYR A 638 -6.18 19.03 17.52
C TYR A 638 -5.02 19.82 18.15
N ASN A 639 -4.93 19.80 19.49
CA ASN A 639 -3.90 20.47 20.25
C ASN A 639 -2.50 19.96 19.91
N TYR A 640 -2.33 18.64 19.76
CA TYR A 640 -1.06 18.05 19.36
C TYR A 640 -0.65 18.51 17.95
N ILE A 641 -1.57 18.48 17.00
CA ILE A 641 -1.34 18.93 15.63
C ILE A 641 -0.96 20.41 15.61
N ARG A 642 -1.68 21.27 16.34
CA ARG A 642 -1.36 22.70 16.44
C ARG A 642 0.05 22.92 16.98
N ASN A 643 0.43 22.21 18.03
CA ASN A 643 1.78 22.26 18.59
C ASN A 643 2.86 21.90 17.56
N ILE A 644 2.65 20.83 16.76
CA ILE A 644 3.56 20.49 15.64
C ILE A 644 3.70 21.69 14.69
N LEU A 645 2.57 22.25 14.24
CA LEU A 645 2.56 23.29 13.21
C LEU A 645 3.08 24.65 13.70
N ASP A 646 2.86 24.98 14.98
CA ASP A 646 3.30 26.25 15.57
C ASP A 646 4.79 26.22 15.93
N LYS A 647 5.34 25.07 16.33
CA LYS A 647 6.79 24.86 16.47
C LYS A 647 7.54 25.13 15.17
N GLU A 648 7.05 24.60 14.05
CA GLU A 648 7.67 24.82 12.73
C GLU A 648 7.66 26.30 12.31
N ARG A 649 6.81 27.12 12.92
CA ARG A 649 6.68 28.55 12.66
C ARG A 649 7.45 29.42 13.64
N GLY A 650 8.07 28.82 14.66
CA GLY A 650 8.72 29.55 15.74
C GLY A 650 7.74 30.28 16.68
N LEU A 651 6.50 29.80 16.78
CA LEU A 651 5.42 30.43 17.57
C LEU A 651 5.10 29.67 18.87
N ALA A 652 5.85 28.63 19.21
CA ALA A 652 5.51 27.76 20.34
C ALA A 652 6.03 28.32 21.69
N ASP A 653 5.11 28.49 22.63
CA ASP A 653 5.41 28.87 24.02
C ASP A 653 6.02 27.69 24.81
N ALA A 654 6.97 28.00 25.71
CA ALA A 654 7.68 27.01 26.53
C ALA A 654 6.75 26.34 27.55
N GLU A 655 5.70 27.04 28.00
CA GLU A 655 4.76 26.59 29.02
C GLU A 655 3.86 25.43 28.55
N TYR A 656 3.51 25.39 27.26
CA TYR A 656 2.69 24.33 26.67
C TYR A 656 3.43 22.97 26.62
N ARG A 657 4.77 22.97 26.73
CA ARG A 657 5.57 21.74 26.83
C ARG A 657 5.40 21.04 28.18
N ASN A 658 5.10 21.77 29.25
CA ASN A 658 5.27 21.24 30.62
C ASN A 658 4.04 20.56 31.22
N LYS A 659 2.79 20.87 30.80
CA LYS A 659 1.61 20.35 31.53
C LYS A 659 1.01 19.03 31.01
N ARG A 660 1.15 18.68 29.72
CA ARG A 660 0.54 17.44 29.13
C ARG A 660 1.56 16.45 28.52
N PHE A 661 2.75 16.93 28.12
CA PHE A 661 3.82 16.10 27.53
C PHE A 661 4.48 15.15 28.55
N LEU A 662 4.63 15.58 29.81
CA LEU A 662 5.23 14.78 30.90
C LEU A 662 4.37 13.57 31.32
N ARG A 663 3.05 13.59 31.09
CA ARG A 663 2.18 12.42 31.35
C ARG A 663 2.39 11.32 30.31
N ASN A 664 2.72 11.69 29.07
CA ASN A 664 3.00 10.76 27.98
C ASN A 664 4.45 10.24 27.98
N GLU A 665 5.43 11.01 28.48
CA GLU A 665 6.81 10.52 28.63
C GLU A 665 6.99 9.48 29.75
N ARG A 666 6.32 9.62 30.90
CA ARG A 666 6.33 8.57 31.95
C ARG A 666 5.71 7.26 31.48
N VAL A 667 4.70 7.36 30.61
CA VAL A 667 4.08 6.21 29.92
C VAL A 667 5.05 5.55 28.91
N LEU A 668 6.00 6.31 28.36
CA LEU A 668 6.98 5.84 27.37
C LEU A 668 8.27 5.31 28.00
N GLN A 669 8.77 5.87 29.11
CA GLN A 669 9.97 5.38 29.78
C GLN A 669 9.81 3.94 30.33
N LEU A 670 8.61 3.58 30.80
CA LEU A 670 8.32 2.20 31.23
C LEU A 670 8.37 1.17 30.08
N SER A 671 8.22 1.62 28.82
CA SER A 671 8.30 0.74 27.64
C SER A 671 9.72 0.42 27.18
N GLY A 672 10.72 1.17 27.68
CA GLY A 672 12.14 0.93 27.41
C GLY A 672 12.79 -0.02 28.41
N GLN A 673 12.20 -0.19 29.60
CA GLN A 673 12.83 -0.95 30.70
C GLN A 673 12.43 -2.43 30.75
N GLU A 674 11.33 -2.87 30.13
CA GLU A 674 10.96 -4.29 30.10
C GLU A 674 11.81 -5.14 29.12
N ASN A 675 12.86 -4.57 28.51
CA ASN A 675 13.66 -5.23 27.47
C ASN A 675 15.08 -5.64 27.91
N ILE A 676 15.33 -5.81 29.21
CA ILE A 676 16.59 -6.39 29.73
C ILE A 676 16.38 -7.75 30.43
N GLN A 677 15.14 -8.19 30.67
CA GLN A 677 14.88 -9.46 31.35
C GLN A 677 13.78 -10.31 30.69
N SER A 678 14.03 -10.84 29.50
CA SER A 678 13.63 -12.22 29.16
C SER A 678 14.24 -12.62 27.80
N LYS A 679 14.97 -13.74 27.85
CA LYS A 679 15.85 -14.36 26.84
C LYS A 679 15.30 -14.48 25.43
#